data_AF-A0A2T0BPA2-F1
#
_entry.id   AF-A0A2T0BPA2-F1
#
_cell.length_a   1.000
_cell.length_b   1.000
_cell.length_c   1.000
_cell.angle_alpha   90.00
_cell.angle_beta   90.00
_cell.angle_gamma   90.00
#
_symmetry.space_group_name_H-M   'P 1'
#
loop_
_entity.id
_entity.type
_entity.pdbx_description
1 polymer ?
#
loop_
_entity_poly.entity_id
_entity_poly.type
_entity_poly.pdbx_seq_one_letter_code
_entity_poly.pdbx_strand_id
1 'polypeptide(L)'
;MNKNTVRIIGSTAVFSLVISVSLPVFSVKASGSQFNQFGGSDVYGTAAAVADSNWTSSDNVILVSSEGYADAISAVVLSKQLNAPILLTGSSSLNSTTYDEINKLKPKNIYVLGGEGVISGEIRTKLKNENYNLIELSGKNRYETNTAVAGELVKLGMDPSHVMMVGGEGFSDALSAAPAAAARDQILLLGVNNSTAMGPVTDFIKNSGSQVTVVGTSNLIDDSTYNAVGAVGRIDGGADRFATNLNVLKAFEGDLKSDSIYVANASGDRYADALVAASVAGINSAPLVLVNNEGDSQTVNALDYIKSKSDSSTTMNVISEKGAISDGTISDIKNASLGIAEDTPTVNSVTAIGLNQIKVVFNTAVDKNSAERIANYQIDGNSLGAEAQTQSSAYLQDDDRTVLITFRNPFSQGKDVTFTVKNNILSDGASSSIGKYEKNITFQETGSPSISSVDAVGGNKLKVRFSEPVRIQESDLSSMKINKRSLRNYGLDTSNTELTNQSGDWADGVDLYFDSILPIGDNTFTIPSGTSGSKFDNGANIPIQSQSKDFTVESVSGRPQVESVTTNNAGTIYIKYNRAMDTDTALDPSNYKINGDTVDVDSSYVTFDSGSGDSVVKIKNVGSMLDQGTNTILVKDTVEDTFQNTVTQTSTTLYYGSSSQKPEVVSANILDEETIRVKFNKDVVRSYATNKGNYTIVDSDGNDVSYKIDNVNTVTVDGNNNRTFDLKLDDGALGGSKYVLTVKNIIDTEAKPNVMNTYTGTLSGMDNEGLEVTEVVKRSDNSQAVAIFFNRTMDDDSISDKSNYVFRDGTGEVRSLPGGAIVTPAYDDKSVTVEFPSSYNIGTGNTARDVVQLGVKDVVDEDGNSLALGSYIGDIGTSSGNGPGIISGTAQMTFSGDDIRVKVSLSEALDVFDLDDFRVDGNKPDSGITSGNDVILIYKSGVKNGEKIEDIKNSGESTTVSVVNNSSTDSAGRNIRTGSTKVYIPPMTESDQFDAVSASNADTVNVVFNQKLDTAINNQYIDDFVFTNVTTGKTLSPSSVSVDGKTVVYKFSASSFDAGDRIKVAASSNSSSISIRSQKHDNAAYTTYSPSSDDLSGYVIGD
;
A
#
# COMPACT_ATOMS: atom_id res chain seq x y z
N MET A 1 -62.12 43.73 50.80
CA MET A 1 -61.80 44.41 52.08
C MET A 1 -60.31 44.67 52.15
N ASN A 2 -59.99 45.80 52.73
CA ASN A 2 -58.71 46.52 52.73
C ASN A 2 -57.76 45.97 53.82
N LYS A 3 -56.45 46.28 53.69
CA LYS A 3 -55.43 46.44 54.77
C LYS A 3 -54.88 45.16 55.42
N ASN A 4 -53.59 44.99 55.73
CA ASN A 4 -52.52 45.95 55.99
C ASN A 4 -51.11 45.30 55.88
N THR A 5 -50.17 46.20 55.58
CA THR A 5 -48.73 46.10 55.35
C THR A 5 -47.86 45.82 56.60
N VAL A 6 -46.59 45.43 56.33
CA VAL A 6 -45.31 45.70 57.06
C VAL A 6 -44.65 44.43 57.63
N ARG A 7 -43.33 44.14 57.56
CA ARG A 7 -42.15 44.48 56.73
C ARG A 7 -40.93 43.84 57.48
N ILE A 8 -39.90 43.38 56.72
CA ILE A 8 -38.44 43.36 57.05
C ILE A 8 -37.78 42.06 57.58
N ILE A 9 -36.64 41.74 56.91
CA ILE A 9 -35.49 40.81 57.11
C ILE A 9 -35.78 39.32 56.89
N GLY A 10 -35.13 38.56 56.02
CA GLY A 10 -34.01 38.77 55.10
C GLY A 10 -33.47 37.39 54.70
N SER A 11 -33.90 36.91 53.53
CA SER A 11 -33.09 36.33 52.45
C SER A 11 -31.96 35.36 52.83
N THR A 12 -31.88 34.12 52.32
CA THR A 12 -32.74 33.34 51.42
C THR A 12 -32.17 31.91 51.47
N ALA A 13 -32.96 30.93 51.88
CA ALA A 13 -32.61 29.53 51.79
C ALA A 13 -33.82 28.76 51.23
N VAL A 14 -33.57 28.12 50.08
CA VAL A 14 -34.12 26.83 49.64
C VAL A 14 -35.64 26.69 49.61
N PHE A 15 -36.22 26.51 48.41
CA PHE A 15 -36.99 25.29 48.14
C PHE A 15 -37.00 24.95 46.64
N SER A 16 -36.66 23.69 46.42
CA SER A 16 -36.64 22.88 45.22
C SER A 16 -37.89 22.97 44.34
N LEU A 17 -37.67 22.97 43.02
CA LEU A 17 -38.60 22.33 42.08
C LEU A 17 -37.79 21.36 41.21
N VAL A 18 -38.00 20.07 41.46
CA VAL A 18 -37.53 18.97 40.63
C VAL A 18 -38.37 18.98 39.35
N ILE A 19 -37.77 19.38 38.23
CA ILE A 19 -38.28 19.08 36.89
C ILE A 19 -37.32 18.08 36.29
N SER A 20 -37.67 16.80 36.42
CA SER A 20 -37.08 15.69 35.70
C SER A 20 -37.58 15.73 34.25
N VAL A 21 -36.92 16.53 33.41
CA VAL A 21 -36.95 16.33 31.95
C VAL A 21 -35.84 15.35 31.65
N SER A 22 -36.22 14.11 31.35
CA SER A 22 -35.37 13.15 30.67
C SER A 22 -35.04 13.71 29.28
N LEU A 23 -33.94 14.45 29.18
CA LEU A 23 -33.33 14.71 27.89
C LEU A 23 -32.92 13.34 27.32
N PRO A 24 -33.18 13.03 26.04
CA PRO A 24 -32.52 11.91 25.40
C PRO A 24 -31.02 12.14 25.58
N VAL A 25 -30.34 11.19 26.23
CA VAL A 25 -28.89 11.09 26.17
C VAL A 25 -28.60 10.78 24.71
N PHE A 26 -28.45 11.82 23.89
CA PHE A 26 -27.72 11.66 22.66
C PHE A 26 -26.35 11.17 23.10
N SER A 27 -25.98 9.95 22.71
CA SER A 27 -24.59 9.56 22.70
C SER A 27 -23.87 10.67 21.95
N VAL A 28 -23.13 11.51 22.68
CA VAL A 28 -22.21 12.45 22.07
C VAL A 28 -21.22 11.54 21.35
N LYS A 29 -21.34 11.45 20.03
CA LYS A 29 -20.21 11.00 19.22
C LYS A 29 -19.03 11.83 19.71
N ALA A 30 -18.02 11.17 20.28
CA ALA A 30 -16.75 11.82 20.56
C ALA A 30 -16.37 12.54 19.26
N SER A 31 -16.30 13.88 19.28
CA SER A 31 -15.69 14.60 18.19
C SER A 31 -14.26 14.07 18.15
N GLY A 32 -13.88 13.40 17.07
CA GLY A 32 -12.51 12.96 16.90
C GLY A 32 -11.56 14.15 17.03
N SER A 33 -10.30 13.87 17.35
CA SER A 33 -9.24 14.88 17.31
C SER A 33 -9.34 15.64 15.97
N GLN A 34 -9.43 16.96 16.06
CA GLN A 34 -9.53 17.82 14.88
C GLN A 34 -8.14 18.03 14.29
N PHE A 35 -7.97 17.70 13.01
CA PHE A 35 -6.72 17.89 12.28
C PHE A 35 -6.89 19.01 11.25
N ASN A 36 -6.16 20.10 11.45
CA ASN A 36 -6.19 21.29 10.60
C ASN A 36 -4.83 21.47 9.92
N GLN A 37 -4.85 21.82 8.64
CA GLN A 37 -3.67 22.23 7.90
C GLN A 37 -3.88 23.64 7.35
N PHE A 38 -2.95 24.54 7.64
CA PHE A 38 -2.96 25.92 7.17
C PHE A 38 -1.71 26.15 6.32
N GLY A 39 -1.90 26.55 5.06
CA GLY A 39 -0.78 26.77 4.14
C GLY A 39 -1.17 27.55 2.89
N GLY A 40 -0.32 28.49 2.51
CA GLY A 40 -0.40 29.22 1.25
C GLY A 40 0.57 28.67 0.21
N SER A 41 0.55 29.25 -0.99
CA SER A 41 1.57 29.00 -2.03
C SER A 41 2.95 29.55 -1.66
N ASP A 42 3.00 30.48 -0.71
CA ASP A 42 4.20 31.11 -0.17
C ASP A 42 3.98 31.54 1.30
N VAL A 43 5.04 32.00 1.97
CA VAL A 43 5.01 32.46 3.37
C VAL A 43 3.94 33.54 3.64
N TYR A 44 3.66 34.40 2.66
CA TYR A 44 2.67 35.48 2.81
C TYR A 44 1.26 34.90 2.82
N GLY A 45 1.00 33.93 1.94
CA GLY A 45 -0.24 33.17 1.89
C GLY A 45 -0.45 32.33 3.15
N THR A 46 0.59 31.70 3.69
CA THR A 46 0.49 30.95 4.95
C THR A 46 0.11 31.87 6.11
N ALA A 47 0.76 33.03 6.25
CA ALA A 47 0.42 34.01 7.27
C ALA A 47 -1.03 34.52 7.15
N ALA A 48 -1.49 34.81 5.92
CA ALA A 48 -2.85 35.23 5.67
C ALA A 48 -3.88 34.12 5.96
N ALA A 49 -3.60 32.86 5.59
CA ALA A 49 -4.48 31.73 5.87
C ALA A 49 -4.65 31.47 7.38
N VAL A 50 -3.55 31.59 8.15
CA VAL A 50 -3.60 31.49 9.61
C VAL A 50 -4.38 32.65 10.21
N ALA A 51 -4.20 33.88 9.71
CA ALA A 51 -4.96 35.05 10.15
C ALA A 51 -6.46 34.88 9.89
N ASP A 52 -6.85 34.51 8.67
CA ASP A 52 -8.24 34.33 8.28
C ASP A 52 -8.96 33.27 9.14
N SER A 53 -8.28 32.14 9.39
CA SER A 53 -8.89 31.06 10.17
C SER A 53 -9.09 31.40 11.64
N ASN A 54 -8.30 32.32 12.21
CA ASN A 54 -8.30 32.60 13.65
C ASN A 54 -8.95 33.96 13.98
N TRP A 55 -9.07 34.88 13.01
CA TRP A 55 -9.64 36.20 13.20
C TRP A 55 -10.64 36.57 12.09
N THR A 56 -11.89 36.83 12.49
CA THR A 56 -12.88 37.46 11.59
C THR A 56 -12.69 38.98 11.50
N SER A 57 -12.07 39.57 12.52
CA SER A 57 -11.60 40.95 12.60
C SER A 57 -10.54 41.07 13.70
N SER A 58 -9.68 42.07 13.63
CA SER A 58 -8.70 42.33 14.70
C SER A 58 -8.47 43.84 14.86
N ASP A 59 -8.46 44.33 16.09
CA ASP A 59 -8.14 45.75 16.37
C ASP A 59 -6.67 46.09 16.07
N ASN A 60 -5.78 45.08 16.08
CA ASN A 60 -4.35 45.24 15.86
C ASN A 60 -3.85 44.19 14.86
N VAL A 61 -2.88 44.57 14.04
CA VAL A 61 -2.09 43.65 13.20
C VAL A 61 -0.62 43.91 13.47
N ILE A 62 0.20 42.87 13.50
CA ILE A 62 1.65 43.00 13.58
C ILE A 62 2.24 42.69 12.20
N LEU A 63 2.97 43.64 11.63
CA LEU A 63 3.59 43.53 10.32
C LEU A 63 5.11 43.41 10.49
N VAL A 64 5.66 42.30 10.01
CA VAL A 64 7.10 41.98 10.06
C VAL A 64 7.61 41.62 8.66
N SER A 65 8.91 41.73 8.43
CA SER A 65 9.50 41.29 7.17
C SER A 65 9.69 39.77 7.15
N SER A 66 9.40 39.14 6.01
CA SER A 66 9.76 37.73 5.74
C SER A 66 11.27 37.52 5.52
N GLU A 67 12.04 38.60 5.36
CA GLU A 67 13.48 38.57 5.06
C GLU A 67 14.34 38.79 6.32
N GLY A 68 13.73 39.09 7.48
CA GLY A 68 14.42 39.43 8.72
C GLY A 68 13.85 38.76 9.98
N TYR A 69 14.34 37.56 10.32
CA TYR A 69 13.82 36.76 11.44
C TYR A 69 13.85 37.46 12.81
N ALA A 70 14.96 38.12 13.15
CA ALA A 70 15.20 38.54 14.53
C ALA A 70 14.22 39.63 15.00
N ASP A 71 13.84 40.54 14.10
CA ASP A 71 12.79 41.52 14.37
C ASP A 71 11.42 40.81 14.46
N ALA A 72 11.22 39.79 13.64
CA ALA A 72 9.97 39.07 13.52
C ALA A 72 9.66 38.18 14.74
N ILE A 73 10.63 37.47 15.33
CA ILE A 73 10.38 36.62 16.51
C ILE A 73 9.98 37.41 17.76
N SER A 74 10.49 38.64 17.88
CA SER A 74 10.13 39.54 18.97
C SER A 74 8.61 39.82 19.00
N ALA A 75 7.92 39.63 17.86
CA ALA A 75 6.49 39.83 17.72
C ALA A 75 5.63 38.77 18.40
N VAL A 76 6.13 37.56 18.71
CA VAL A 76 5.29 36.46 19.21
C VAL A 76 4.63 36.79 20.54
N VAL A 77 5.41 37.29 21.50
CA VAL A 77 4.87 37.71 22.81
C VAL A 77 3.95 38.94 22.67
N LEU A 78 4.26 39.84 21.74
CA LEU A 78 3.40 41.00 21.42
C LEU A 78 2.06 40.56 20.79
N SER A 79 2.08 39.54 19.93
CA SER A 79 0.91 38.94 19.30
C SER A 79 -0.03 38.35 20.35
N LYS A 80 0.51 37.65 21.36
CA LYS A 80 -0.24 37.21 22.54
C LYS A 80 -0.87 38.38 23.30
N GLN A 81 -0.07 39.38 23.67
CA GLN A 81 -0.53 40.51 24.48
C GLN A 81 -1.63 41.33 23.80
N LEU A 82 -1.57 41.46 22.47
CA LEU A 82 -2.55 42.18 21.67
C LEU A 82 -3.69 41.32 21.14
N ASN A 83 -3.59 39.99 21.29
CA ASN A 83 -4.43 39.00 20.60
C ASN A 83 -4.55 39.29 19.09
N ALA A 84 -3.41 39.47 18.42
CA ALA A 84 -3.31 40.00 17.06
C ALA A 84 -2.54 39.07 16.11
N PRO A 85 -2.96 38.94 14.84
CA PRO A 85 -2.22 38.14 13.86
C PRO A 85 -0.89 38.80 13.47
N ILE A 86 0.11 37.96 13.17
CA ILE A 86 1.34 38.36 12.51
C ILE A 86 1.16 38.16 11.00
N LEU A 87 1.37 39.22 10.24
CA LEU A 87 1.41 39.18 8.77
C LEU A 87 2.83 39.53 8.28
N LEU A 88 3.19 38.98 7.12
CA LEU A 88 4.53 39.09 6.55
C LEU A 88 4.56 40.05 5.36
N THR A 89 5.64 40.79 5.16
CA THR A 89 5.85 41.62 3.97
C THR A 89 7.25 41.45 3.41
N GLY A 90 7.43 41.67 2.10
CA GLY A 90 8.75 41.87 1.52
C GLY A 90 9.36 43.20 1.99
N SER A 91 10.67 43.35 1.87
CA SER A 91 11.38 44.52 2.39
C SER A 91 11.04 45.83 1.68
N SER A 92 10.88 45.77 0.37
CA SER A 92 10.63 46.94 -0.49
C SER A 92 9.18 47.08 -0.95
N SER A 93 8.40 46.00 -0.96
CA SER A 93 7.00 46.03 -1.40
C SER A 93 6.07 45.24 -0.49
N LEU A 94 4.87 45.77 -0.27
CA LEU A 94 3.80 45.08 0.44
C LEU A 94 3.16 44.02 -0.46
N ASN A 95 3.32 42.75 -0.10
CA ASN A 95 2.71 41.63 -0.81
C ASN A 95 1.19 41.80 -0.90
N SER A 96 0.59 41.50 -2.06
CA SER A 96 -0.84 41.70 -2.30
C SER A 96 -1.72 40.86 -1.38
N THR A 97 -1.35 39.59 -1.13
CA THR A 97 -2.10 38.69 -0.24
C THR A 97 -2.13 39.22 1.18
N THR A 98 -0.99 39.74 1.67
CA THR A 98 -0.93 40.40 2.98
C THR A 98 -1.77 41.68 3.03
N TYR A 99 -1.73 42.48 1.96
CA TYR A 99 -2.51 43.71 1.89
C TYR A 99 -4.03 43.43 1.89
N ASP A 100 -4.46 42.41 1.17
CA ASP A 100 -5.86 41.99 1.12
C ASP A 100 -6.34 41.51 2.50
N GLU A 101 -5.49 40.77 3.23
CA GLU A 101 -5.80 40.33 4.58
C GLU A 101 -5.88 41.49 5.59
N ILE A 102 -4.98 42.48 5.50
CA ILE A 102 -5.09 43.73 6.30
C ILE A 102 -6.42 44.43 6.03
N ASN A 103 -6.84 44.54 4.76
CA ASN A 103 -8.11 45.16 4.39
C ASN A 103 -9.34 44.40 4.84
N LYS A 104 -9.23 43.07 4.97
CA LYS A 104 -10.27 42.20 5.50
C LYS A 104 -10.41 42.38 7.01
N LEU A 105 -9.29 42.35 7.73
CA LEU A 105 -9.24 42.47 9.19
C LEU A 105 -9.58 43.88 9.70
N LYS A 106 -9.31 44.92 8.89
CA LYS A 106 -9.53 46.35 9.18
C LYS A 106 -9.00 46.80 10.54
N PRO A 107 -7.69 46.63 10.81
CA PRO A 107 -7.11 46.98 12.09
C PRO A 107 -7.15 48.48 12.36
N LYS A 108 -7.26 48.84 13.65
CA LYS A 108 -7.06 50.22 14.10
C LYS A 108 -5.59 50.57 14.10
N ASN A 109 -4.75 49.64 14.57
CA ASN A 109 -3.31 49.81 14.66
C ASN A 109 -2.55 48.73 13.87
N ILE A 110 -1.50 49.13 13.16
CA ILE A 110 -0.53 48.22 12.57
C ILE A 110 0.80 48.44 13.27
N TYR A 111 1.26 47.44 14.01
CA TYR A 111 2.56 47.43 14.66
C TYR A 111 3.61 47.00 13.63
N VAL A 112 4.47 47.92 13.22
CA VAL A 112 5.51 47.68 12.22
C VAL A 112 6.83 47.45 12.95
N LEU A 113 7.34 46.22 12.89
CA LEU A 113 8.57 45.81 13.58
C LEU A 113 9.74 45.79 12.60
N GLY A 114 10.82 46.46 12.99
CA GLY A 114 12.00 46.68 12.15
C GLY A 114 12.05 48.08 11.55
N GLY A 115 13.27 48.55 11.25
CA GLY A 115 13.52 49.89 10.72
C GLY A 115 13.18 50.03 9.23
N GLU A 116 13.37 51.23 8.66
CA GLU A 116 13.12 51.49 7.22
C GLU A 116 13.98 50.66 6.27
N GLY A 117 15.13 50.16 6.74
CA GLY A 117 15.99 49.25 5.96
C GLY A 117 15.44 47.82 5.85
N VAL A 118 14.47 47.44 6.67
CA VAL A 118 13.84 46.10 6.69
C VAL A 118 12.40 46.16 6.18
N ILE A 119 11.67 47.24 6.49
CA ILE A 119 10.34 47.54 5.93
C ILE A 119 10.35 48.99 5.45
N SER A 120 10.38 49.17 4.14
CA SER A 120 10.62 50.45 3.47
C SER A 120 9.64 51.57 3.88
N GLY A 121 10.11 52.81 3.77
CA GLY A 121 9.26 54.00 3.94
C GLY A 121 8.09 54.04 2.95
N GLU A 122 8.20 53.39 1.78
CA GLU A 122 7.12 53.30 0.80
C GLU A 122 5.94 52.47 1.33
N ILE A 123 6.20 51.32 1.95
CA ILE A 123 5.17 50.50 2.60
C ILE A 123 4.47 51.29 3.71
N ARG A 124 5.24 51.98 4.56
CA ARG A 124 4.71 52.81 5.65
C ARG A 124 3.83 53.94 5.13
N THR A 125 4.28 54.61 4.07
CA THR A 125 3.53 55.69 3.42
C THR A 125 2.24 55.18 2.81
N LYS A 126 2.26 54.02 2.14
CA LYS A 126 1.07 53.36 1.60
C LYS A 126 0.02 53.12 2.70
N LEU A 127 0.41 52.45 3.79
CA LEU A 127 -0.50 52.12 4.89
C LEU A 127 -1.05 53.37 5.60
N LYS A 128 -0.22 54.42 5.79
CA LYS A 128 -0.68 55.71 6.36
C LYS A 128 -1.69 56.42 5.47
N ASN A 129 -1.49 56.40 4.15
CA ASN A 129 -2.42 57.01 3.19
C ASN A 129 -3.79 56.30 3.16
N GLU A 130 -3.84 55.05 3.60
CA GLU A 130 -5.06 54.25 3.75
C GLU A 130 -5.71 54.42 5.13
N ASN A 131 -5.23 55.38 5.94
CA ASN A 131 -5.72 55.74 7.28
C ASN A 131 -5.47 54.70 8.39
N TYR A 132 -4.47 53.82 8.23
CA TYR A 132 -4.02 52.97 9.33
C TYR A 132 -3.09 53.73 10.30
N ASN A 133 -3.27 53.53 11.61
CA ASN A 133 -2.34 54.04 12.62
C ASN A 133 -1.11 53.12 12.73
N LEU A 134 0.08 53.60 12.39
CA LEU A 134 1.30 52.80 12.50
C LEU A 134 2.00 53.01 13.85
N ILE A 135 2.27 51.92 14.56
CA ILE A 135 3.11 51.89 15.76
C ILE A 135 4.44 51.25 15.37
N GLU A 136 5.48 52.07 15.25
CA GLU A 136 6.76 51.65 14.69
C GLU A 136 7.73 51.25 15.81
N LEU A 137 8.05 49.95 15.90
CA LEU A 137 8.97 49.40 16.90
C LEU A 137 10.27 48.99 16.20
N SER A 138 11.31 49.81 16.34
CA SER A 138 12.57 49.60 15.63
C SER A 138 13.77 50.14 16.38
N GLY A 139 14.95 49.63 16.05
CA GLY A 139 16.24 50.13 16.49
C GLY A 139 17.31 50.00 15.40
N LYS A 140 18.56 50.35 15.72
CA LYS A 140 19.67 50.26 14.75
C LYS A 140 20.10 48.83 14.44
N ASN A 141 19.71 47.88 15.28
CA ASN A 141 20.01 46.46 15.17
C ASN A 141 18.89 45.65 15.85
N ARG A 142 18.93 44.32 15.67
CA ARG A 142 17.94 43.39 16.20
C ARG A 142 17.74 43.46 17.73
N TYR A 143 18.80 43.78 18.48
CA TYR A 143 18.75 43.87 19.95
C TYR A 143 18.03 45.15 20.38
N GLU A 144 18.30 46.27 19.71
CA GLU A 144 17.56 47.51 19.94
C GLU A 144 16.07 47.37 19.55
N THR A 145 15.77 46.76 18.39
CA THR A 145 14.38 46.46 18.00
C THR A 145 13.69 45.57 19.03
N ASN A 146 14.34 44.50 19.48
CA ASN A 146 13.80 43.61 20.50
C ASN A 146 13.51 44.35 21.83
N THR A 147 14.41 45.24 22.28
CA THR A 147 14.14 46.05 23.48
C THR A 147 13.06 47.11 23.28
N ALA A 148 12.85 47.61 22.06
CA ALA A 148 11.73 48.48 21.75
C ALA A 148 10.39 47.74 21.87
N VAL A 149 10.35 46.48 21.41
CA VAL A 149 9.20 45.59 21.61
C VAL A 149 8.99 45.26 23.09
N ALA A 150 10.05 44.94 23.83
CA ALA A 150 9.99 44.72 25.28
C ALA A 150 9.44 45.94 26.03
N GLY A 151 9.89 47.15 25.66
CA GLY A 151 9.38 48.39 26.23
C GLY A 151 7.90 48.62 25.93
N GLU A 152 7.43 48.23 24.74
CA GLU A 152 6.00 48.29 24.39
C GLU A 152 5.18 47.27 25.18
N LEU A 153 5.66 46.03 25.34
CA LEU A 153 5.03 45.02 26.20
C LEU A 153 4.83 45.52 27.64
N VAL A 154 5.84 46.19 28.21
CA VAL A 154 5.73 46.82 29.54
C VAL A 154 4.67 47.92 29.56
N LYS A 155 4.60 48.77 28.52
CA LYS A 155 3.53 49.80 28.42
C LYS A 155 2.14 49.17 28.30
N LEU A 156 2.05 48.01 27.67
CA LEU A 156 0.82 47.21 27.55
C LEU A 156 0.51 46.41 28.82
N GLY A 157 1.31 46.55 29.89
CA GLY A 157 1.04 46.02 31.22
C GLY A 157 1.72 44.69 31.54
N MET A 158 2.64 44.20 30.69
CA MET A 158 3.42 43.00 30.98
C MET A 158 4.45 43.25 32.08
N ASP A 159 4.62 42.29 32.99
CA ASP A 159 5.59 42.37 34.09
C ASP A 159 7.01 42.06 33.57
N PRO A 160 7.97 43.00 33.65
CA PRO A 160 9.34 42.76 33.19
C PRO A 160 10.20 42.04 34.25
N SER A 161 9.65 41.64 35.40
CA SER A 161 10.41 41.01 36.48
C SER A 161 11.01 39.65 36.11
N HIS A 162 10.42 38.94 35.16
CA HIS A 162 10.92 37.66 34.65
C HIS A 162 10.96 37.69 33.13
N VAL A 163 12.13 37.37 32.57
CA VAL A 163 12.36 37.40 31.13
C VAL A 163 13.06 36.12 30.68
N MET A 164 12.76 35.73 29.45
CA MET A 164 13.47 34.64 28.78
C MET A 164 14.45 35.24 27.78
N MET A 165 15.67 34.71 27.71
CA MET A 165 16.70 35.17 26.78
C MET A 165 17.18 34.03 25.90
N VAL A 166 17.29 34.29 24.60
CA VAL A 166 17.79 33.36 23.58
C VAL A 166 18.90 34.00 22.76
N GLY A 167 19.71 33.20 22.07
CA GLY A 167 20.67 33.70 21.09
C GLY A 167 19.96 34.49 19.99
N GLY A 168 20.47 35.68 19.67
CA GLY A 168 19.88 36.58 18.68
C GLY A 168 20.39 36.35 17.25
N GLU A 169 21.42 35.53 17.06
CA GLU A 169 22.05 35.27 15.76
C GLU A 169 21.46 34.07 15.00
N GLY A 170 20.78 33.16 15.72
CA GLY A 170 20.08 32.01 15.15
C GLY A 170 18.61 31.98 15.57
N PHE A 171 17.76 31.33 14.77
CA PHE A 171 16.31 31.36 14.96
C PHE A 171 15.73 30.17 15.72
N SER A 172 16.48 29.08 15.85
CA SER A 172 16.00 27.82 16.43
C SER A 172 15.51 27.96 17.87
N ASP A 173 16.35 28.57 18.70
CA ASP A 173 16.14 28.64 20.13
C ASP A 173 15.02 29.64 20.41
N ALA A 174 14.97 30.71 19.64
CA ALA A 174 13.98 31.75 19.73
C ALA A 174 12.59 31.27 19.25
N LEU A 175 12.49 30.47 18.17
CA LEU A 175 11.23 29.82 17.77
C LEU A 175 10.69 28.85 18.83
N SER A 176 11.59 28.13 19.50
CA SER A 176 11.23 27.17 20.54
C SER A 176 10.79 27.87 21.84
N ALA A 177 11.52 28.92 22.22
CA ALA A 177 11.30 29.68 23.44
C ALA A 177 10.08 30.61 23.38
N ALA A 178 9.77 31.17 22.21
CA ALA A 178 8.76 32.23 22.11
C ALA A 178 7.34 31.80 22.56
N PRO A 179 6.82 30.62 22.17
CA PRO A 179 5.54 30.14 22.69
C PRO A 179 5.56 29.90 24.20
N ALA A 180 6.67 29.39 24.76
CA ALA A 180 6.83 29.19 26.20
C ALA A 180 6.89 30.53 26.97
N ALA A 181 7.62 31.52 26.45
CA ALA A 181 7.64 32.86 27.01
C ALA A 181 6.24 33.49 26.99
N ALA A 182 5.53 33.39 25.87
CA ALA A 182 4.15 33.87 25.75
C ALA A 182 3.18 33.13 26.68
N ALA A 183 3.33 31.81 26.87
CA ALA A 183 2.50 31.02 27.78
C ALA A 183 2.69 31.40 29.26
N ARG A 184 3.88 31.88 29.61
CA ARG A 184 4.24 32.35 30.95
C ARG A 184 4.05 33.86 31.16
N ASP A 185 3.49 34.56 30.18
CA ASP A 185 3.38 36.03 30.14
C ASP A 185 4.74 36.74 30.40
N GLN A 186 5.82 36.17 29.86
CA GLN A 186 7.20 36.67 29.98
C GLN A 186 7.68 37.33 28.70
N ILE A 187 8.52 38.35 28.85
CA ILE A 187 9.19 39.02 27.72
C ILE A 187 10.31 38.11 27.18
N LEU A 188 10.34 37.93 25.86
CA LEU A 188 11.45 37.27 25.15
C LEU A 188 12.49 38.29 24.70
N LEU A 189 13.73 38.13 25.16
CA LEU A 189 14.86 38.97 24.82
C LEU A 189 15.86 38.24 23.93
N LEU A 190 16.49 38.96 22.99
CA LEU A 190 17.56 38.45 22.15
C LEU A 190 18.93 38.80 22.73
N GLY A 191 19.87 37.85 22.69
CA GLY A 191 21.19 37.99 23.29
C GLY A 191 22.36 37.66 22.36
N VAL A 192 23.55 38.18 22.64
CA VAL A 192 24.78 37.89 21.90
C VAL A 192 26.03 38.03 22.78
N ASN A 193 27.07 37.26 22.47
CA ASN A 193 28.39 37.32 23.14
C ASN A 193 29.22 38.53 22.67
N ASN A 194 28.58 39.69 22.53
CA ASN A 194 29.22 40.96 22.19
C ASN A 194 28.67 42.06 23.11
N SER A 195 29.50 42.54 24.03
CA SER A 195 29.09 43.50 25.07
C SER A 195 28.49 44.80 24.51
N THR A 196 28.91 45.24 23.32
CA THR A 196 28.41 46.47 22.70
C THR A 196 27.02 46.25 22.11
N ALA A 197 26.83 45.17 21.34
CA ALA A 197 25.54 44.84 20.74
C ALA A 197 24.49 44.43 21.80
N MET A 198 24.95 43.80 22.88
CA MET A 198 24.15 43.38 24.03
C MET A 198 23.77 44.53 24.99
N GLY A 199 24.34 45.72 24.81
CA GLY A 199 24.14 46.89 25.67
C GLY A 199 22.66 47.22 25.95
N PRO A 200 21.81 47.42 24.92
CA PRO A 200 20.39 47.74 25.09
C PRO A 200 19.65 46.70 25.93
N VAL A 201 19.94 45.40 25.72
CA VAL A 201 19.28 44.28 26.40
C VAL A 201 19.73 44.21 27.86
N THR A 202 21.04 44.41 28.11
CA THR A 202 21.60 44.48 29.46
C THR A 202 21.02 45.65 30.25
N ASP A 203 20.84 46.80 29.60
CA ASP A 203 20.24 47.99 30.22
C ASP A 203 18.77 47.76 30.55
N PHE A 204 18.00 47.13 29.64
CA PHE A 204 16.61 46.76 29.91
C PHE A 204 16.49 45.85 31.14
N ILE A 205 17.31 44.81 31.23
CA ILE A 205 17.33 43.84 32.34
C ILE A 205 17.67 44.52 33.66
N LYS A 206 18.72 45.36 33.68
CA LYS A 206 19.15 46.08 34.89
C LYS A 206 18.12 47.09 35.35
N ASN A 207 17.55 47.87 34.43
CA ASN A 207 16.56 48.89 34.77
C ASN A 207 15.25 48.28 35.28
N SER A 208 14.90 47.11 34.78
CA SER A 208 13.67 46.40 35.18
C SER A 208 13.87 45.46 36.37
N GLY A 209 15.12 45.18 36.77
CA GLY A 209 15.44 44.21 37.82
C GLY A 209 15.07 42.77 37.42
N SER A 210 15.14 42.43 36.13
CA SER A 210 14.64 41.18 35.59
C SER A 210 15.46 39.97 36.02
N GLN A 211 14.79 38.88 36.40
CA GLN A 211 15.38 37.55 36.50
C GLN A 211 15.38 36.90 35.12
N VAL A 212 16.56 36.49 34.64
CA VAL A 212 16.75 36.00 33.27
C VAL A 212 16.83 34.47 33.27
N THR A 213 15.96 33.82 32.50
CA THR A 213 16.13 32.41 32.12
C THR A 213 16.73 32.35 30.72
N VAL A 214 17.91 31.75 30.57
CA VAL A 214 18.55 31.58 29.26
C VAL A 214 18.08 30.28 28.62
N VAL A 215 17.75 30.31 27.33
CA VAL A 215 17.45 29.12 26.53
C VAL A 215 18.47 29.03 25.40
N GLY A 216 19.08 27.85 25.25
CA GLY A 216 20.10 27.60 24.24
C GLY A 216 21.45 27.19 24.82
N THR A 217 22.34 26.72 23.93
CA THR A 217 23.65 26.20 24.33
C THR A 217 24.59 27.29 24.88
N SER A 218 25.61 26.89 25.63
CA SER A 218 26.68 27.78 26.10
C SER A 218 27.51 28.39 24.95
N ASN A 219 27.43 27.84 23.74
CA ASN A 219 28.11 28.39 22.57
C ASN A 219 27.41 29.65 22.03
N LEU A 220 26.08 29.70 22.13
CA LEU A 220 25.29 30.84 21.66
C LEU A 220 25.26 31.98 22.68
N ILE A 221 25.10 31.64 23.96
CA ILE A 221 25.22 32.57 25.08
C ILE A 221 26.24 32.00 26.06
N ASP A 222 27.43 32.58 26.09
CA ASP A 222 28.55 32.09 26.91
C ASP A 222 28.37 32.39 28.40
N ASP A 223 29.22 31.80 29.23
CA ASP A 223 29.17 31.98 30.69
C ASP A 223 29.40 33.44 31.09
N SER A 224 30.18 34.19 30.34
CA SER A 224 30.42 35.61 30.59
C SER A 224 29.12 36.40 30.45
N THR A 225 28.40 36.17 29.35
CA THR A 225 27.14 36.82 29.02
C THR A 225 26.03 36.36 29.97
N TYR A 226 25.96 35.06 30.25
CA TYR A 226 25.04 34.46 31.22
C TYR A 226 25.16 35.12 32.61
N ASN A 227 26.39 35.28 33.10
CA ASN A 227 26.64 35.91 34.39
C ASN A 227 26.38 37.43 34.34
N ALA A 228 26.71 38.10 33.24
CA ALA A 228 26.53 39.54 33.08
C ALA A 228 25.06 39.99 33.13
N VAL A 229 24.15 39.13 32.66
CA VAL A 229 22.69 39.37 32.72
C VAL A 229 22.04 38.87 34.00
N GLY A 230 22.82 38.29 34.93
CA GLY A 230 22.31 37.76 36.20
C GLY A 230 21.34 36.59 36.01
N ALA A 231 21.60 35.72 35.02
CA ALA A 231 20.70 34.61 34.72
C ALA A 231 20.56 33.65 35.91
N VAL A 232 19.32 33.21 36.16
CA VAL A 232 18.95 32.35 37.30
C VAL A 232 18.83 30.88 36.92
N GLY A 233 18.82 30.58 35.62
CA GLY A 233 18.72 29.23 35.08
C GLY A 233 19.02 29.19 33.59
N ARG A 234 19.39 28.01 33.09
CA ARG A 234 19.54 27.72 31.66
C ARG A 234 18.71 26.49 31.30
N ILE A 235 17.97 26.58 30.20
CA ILE A 235 17.43 25.42 29.49
C ILE A 235 18.41 25.09 28.38
N ASP A 236 19.15 23.99 28.54
CA ASP A 236 20.20 23.60 27.60
C ASP A 236 19.62 23.21 26.24
N GLY A 237 20.16 23.83 25.19
CA GLY A 237 19.86 23.47 23.80
C GLY A 237 20.36 22.06 23.45
N GLY A 238 19.79 21.49 22.41
CA GLY A 238 20.16 20.17 21.90
C GLY A 238 21.30 20.21 20.88
N ALA A 239 21.56 19.04 20.27
CA ALA A 239 22.55 18.91 19.18
C ALA A 239 22.15 19.69 17.92
N ASP A 240 20.84 19.90 17.73
CA ASP A 240 20.25 20.69 16.66
C ASP A 240 19.01 21.44 17.16
N ARG A 241 18.38 22.20 16.25
CA ARG A 241 17.19 23.02 16.54
C ARG A 241 15.97 22.22 16.98
N PHE A 242 15.82 20.99 16.51
CA PHE A 242 14.68 20.13 16.81
C PHE A 242 14.83 19.53 18.20
N ALA A 243 16.06 19.11 18.55
CA ALA A 243 16.40 18.71 19.90
C ALA A 243 16.25 19.86 20.91
N THR A 244 16.65 21.10 20.55
CA THR A 244 16.35 22.28 21.39
C THR A 244 14.86 22.47 21.58
N ASN A 245 14.06 22.35 20.52
CA ASN A 245 12.60 22.47 20.61
C ASN A 245 12.01 21.48 21.61
N LEU A 246 12.37 20.20 21.52
CA LEU A 246 11.90 19.18 22.46
C LEU A 246 12.37 19.42 23.90
N ASN A 247 13.59 19.90 24.11
CA ASN A 247 14.10 20.27 25.44
C ASN A 247 13.29 21.41 26.06
N VAL A 248 12.95 22.44 25.27
CA VAL A 248 12.13 23.58 25.71
C VAL A 248 10.71 23.13 26.02
N LEU A 249 10.08 22.35 25.14
CA LEU A 249 8.75 21.80 25.37
C LEU A 249 8.68 20.96 26.65
N LYS A 250 9.72 20.16 26.92
CA LYS A 250 9.85 19.38 28.15
C LYS A 250 10.03 20.26 29.39
N ALA A 251 10.86 21.30 29.30
CA ALA A 251 11.12 22.20 30.42
C ALA A 251 9.88 23.01 30.85
N PHE A 252 8.99 23.31 29.90
CA PHE A 252 7.79 24.12 30.11
C PHE A 252 6.48 23.33 29.93
N GLU A 253 6.52 22.01 30.09
CA GLU A 253 5.33 21.16 29.86
C GLU A 253 4.15 21.49 30.77
N GLY A 254 4.41 22.07 31.95
CA GLY A 254 3.37 22.50 32.89
C GLY A 254 2.73 23.84 32.53
N ASP A 255 3.37 24.64 31.66
CA ASP A 255 2.86 25.94 31.21
C ASP A 255 2.14 25.83 29.85
N LEU A 256 2.48 24.80 29.06
CA LEU A 256 1.94 24.56 27.73
C LEU A 256 0.71 23.63 27.77
N LYS A 257 -0.39 24.08 27.19
CA LYS A 257 -1.65 23.35 27.09
C LYS A 257 -1.68 22.48 25.84
N SER A 258 -1.94 21.20 26.01
CA SER A 258 -2.08 20.24 24.91
C SER A 258 -3.49 20.18 24.30
N ASP A 259 -4.37 21.12 24.64
CA ASP A 259 -5.70 21.29 23.99
C ASP A 259 -5.53 21.50 22.48
N SER A 260 -4.45 22.20 22.08
CA SER A 260 -4.00 22.35 20.71
C SER A 260 -2.52 22.07 20.62
N ILE A 261 -2.05 21.45 19.54
CA ILE A 261 -0.63 21.32 19.21
C ILE A 261 -0.40 21.95 17.84
N TYR A 262 0.62 22.80 17.73
CA TYR A 262 1.02 23.43 16.48
C TYR A 262 2.28 22.76 15.95
N VAL A 263 2.33 22.46 14.66
CA VAL A 263 3.47 21.82 13.99
C VAL A 263 3.90 22.67 12.81
N ALA A 264 5.20 22.89 12.65
CA ALA A 264 5.76 23.62 11.52
C ALA A 264 7.11 23.05 11.08
N ASN A 265 7.42 23.18 9.79
CA ASN A 265 8.75 22.84 9.27
C ASN A 265 9.76 23.90 9.69
N ALA A 266 10.95 23.47 10.13
CA ALA A 266 12.06 24.37 10.43
C ALA A 266 13.38 23.92 9.77
N SER A 267 13.31 23.19 8.66
CA SER A 267 14.47 22.76 7.86
C SER A 267 15.12 23.94 7.12
N GLY A 268 16.43 23.86 6.86
CA GLY A 268 17.17 24.91 6.15
C GLY A 268 17.02 26.30 6.78
N ASP A 269 16.75 27.31 5.95
CA ASP A 269 16.46 28.70 6.36
C ASP A 269 14.95 29.00 6.49
N ARG A 270 14.10 27.96 6.52
CA ARG A 270 12.63 28.10 6.57
C ARG A 270 12.15 28.37 8.00
N TYR A 271 12.18 29.63 8.41
CA TYR A 271 11.71 30.05 9.74
C TYR A 271 10.32 30.69 9.73
N ALA A 272 9.84 31.18 8.58
CA ALA A 272 8.67 32.05 8.50
C ALA A 272 7.36 31.34 8.89
N ASP A 273 7.16 30.10 8.44
CA ASP A 273 5.99 29.30 8.82
C ASP A 273 6.01 28.98 10.32
N ALA A 274 7.17 28.57 10.84
CA ALA A 274 7.34 28.31 12.26
C ALA A 274 7.15 29.57 13.12
N LEU A 275 7.48 30.76 12.60
CA LEU A 275 7.20 32.03 13.27
C LEU A 275 5.69 32.30 13.34
N VAL A 276 4.97 32.13 12.22
CA VAL A 276 3.52 32.27 12.18
C VAL A 276 2.87 31.27 13.14
N ALA A 277 3.35 30.02 13.13
CA ALA A 277 2.91 28.99 14.06
C ALA A 277 3.21 29.33 15.52
N ALA A 278 4.39 29.90 15.82
CA ALA A 278 4.76 30.33 17.16
C ALA A 278 3.81 31.41 17.71
N SER A 279 3.29 32.28 16.85
CA SER A 279 2.33 33.33 17.24
C SER A 279 1.02 32.75 17.77
N VAL A 280 0.39 31.86 17.00
CA VAL A 280 -0.87 31.21 17.39
C VAL A 280 -0.67 30.18 18.50
N ALA A 281 0.48 29.50 18.53
CA ALA A 281 0.86 28.65 19.65
C ALA A 281 0.97 29.47 20.94
N GLY A 282 1.66 30.61 20.91
CA GLY A 282 1.76 31.54 22.04
C GLY A 282 0.38 32.06 22.49
N ILE A 283 -0.46 32.53 21.56
CA ILE A 283 -1.84 32.98 21.82
C ILE A 283 -2.66 31.93 22.57
N ASN A 284 -2.52 30.66 22.19
CA ASN A 284 -3.23 29.56 22.80
C ASN A 284 -2.50 28.93 24.01
N SER A 285 -1.32 29.44 24.36
CA SER A 285 -0.43 28.84 25.35
C SER A 285 -0.16 27.35 25.05
N ALA A 286 0.01 27.02 23.78
CA ALA A 286 0.12 25.67 23.23
C ALA A 286 1.56 25.36 22.79
N PRO A 287 1.96 24.07 22.75
CA PRO A 287 3.25 23.66 22.21
C PRO A 287 3.35 23.93 20.71
N LEU A 288 4.52 24.45 20.28
CA LEU A 288 4.98 24.44 18.90
C LEU A 288 6.03 23.33 18.74
N VAL A 289 5.71 22.33 17.95
CA VAL A 289 6.60 21.21 17.60
C VAL A 289 7.23 21.48 16.24
N LEU A 290 8.55 21.39 16.16
CA LEU A 290 9.28 21.58 14.90
C LEU A 290 9.59 20.22 14.25
N VAL A 291 9.33 20.12 12.94
CA VAL A 291 9.65 18.93 12.12
C VAL A 291 10.70 19.25 11.05
N ASN A 292 11.49 18.25 10.66
CA ASN A 292 12.48 18.35 9.59
C ASN A 292 11.92 17.73 8.29
N ASN A 293 12.74 16.99 7.53
CA ASN A 293 12.27 16.23 6.38
C ASN A 293 11.66 14.90 6.80
N GLU A 294 10.95 14.25 5.89
CA GLU A 294 10.40 12.91 6.10
C GLU A 294 11.50 11.89 6.40
N GLY A 295 11.22 10.95 7.32
CA GLY A 295 12.16 9.89 7.70
C GLY A 295 13.35 10.35 8.57
N ASP A 296 13.60 11.65 8.69
CA ASP A 296 14.66 12.16 9.55
C ASP A 296 14.39 11.84 11.03
N SER A 297 15.46 11.48 11.75
CA SER A 297 15.39 11.19 13.19
C SER A 297 14.75 12.31 14.01
N GLN A 298 14.91 13.56 13.57
CA GLN A 298 14.31 14.74 14.18
C GLN A 298 12.78 14.76 14.05
N THR A 299 12.27 14.40 12.87
CA THR A 299 10.83 14.27 12.61
C THR A 299 10.25 13.10 13.41
N VAL A 300 10.94 11.96 13.46
CA VAL A 300 10.53 10.81 14.30
C VAL A 300 10.40 11.20 15.77
N ASN A 301 11.39 11.91 16.34
CA ASN A 301 11.33 12.37 17.73
C ASN A 301 10.19 13.38 17.98
N ALA A 302 9.86 14.22 16.99
CA ALA A 302 8.71 15.12 17.06
C ALA A 302 7.37 14.37 17.06
N LEU A 303 7.25 13.32 16.24
CA LEU A 303 6.08 12.44 16.21
C LEU A 303 5.89 11.71 17.54
N ASP A 304 6.96 11.22 18.15
CA ASP A 304 6.93 10.62 19.49
C ASP A 304 6.44 11.60 20.55
N TYR A 305 6.91 12.85 20.50
CA TYR A 305 6.41 13.90 21.39
C TYR A 305 4.90 14.12 21.20
N ILE A 306 4.45 14.29 19.95
CA ILE A 306 3.02 14.49 19.62
C ILE A 306 2.20 13.34 20.19
N LYS A 307 2.57 12.10 19.86
CA LYS A 307 1.89 10.88 20.33
C LYS A 307 1.83 10.78 21.86
N SER A 308 2.84 11.29 22.56
CA SER A 308 2.88 11.28 24.02
C SER A 308 2.01 12.37 24.67
N LYS A 309 1.61 13.42 23.93
CA LYS A 309 0.92 14.60 24.47
C LYS A 309 -0.50 14.79 23.92
N SER A 310 -0.84 14.18 22.79
CA SER A 310 -2.16 14.29 22.17
C SER A 310 -3.14 13.24 22.71
N ASP A 311 -4.41 13.63 22.83
CA ASP A 311 -5.53 12.71 23.03
C ASP A 311 -6.68 13.02 22.06
N SER A 312 -7.80 12.30 22.17
CA SER A 312 -8.96 12.48 21.29
C SER A 312 -9.59 13.88 21.30
N SER A 313 -9.26 14.72 22.29
CA SER A 313 -9.71 16.11 22.39
C SER A 313 -8.70 17.14 21.88
N THR A 314 -7.43 16.74 21.67
CA THR A 314 -6.38 17.60 21.14
C THR A 314 -6.68 18.01 19.70
N THR A 315 -6.57 19.31 19.40
CA THR A 315 -6.62 19.83 18.03
C THR A 315 -5.21 19.94 17.46
N MET A 316 -4.93 19.23 16.36
CA MET A 316 -3.66 19.34 15.64
C MET A 316 -3.71 20.42 14.58
N ASN A 317 -2.71 21.29 14.54
CA ASN A 317 -2.61 22.38 13.59
C ASN A 317 -1.25 22.36 12.90
N VAL A 318 -1.21 21.87 11.66
CA VAL A 318 -0.01 21.90 10.83
C VAL A 318 0.03 23.21 10.04
N ILE A 319 1.08 24.00 10.22
CA ILE A 319 1.26 25.30 9.57
C ILE A 319 2.50 25.25 8.71
N SER A 320 2.32 25.30 7.40
CA SER A 320 3.42 25.25 6.44
C SER A 320 2.99 25.76 5.07
N GLU A 321 3.89 26.35 4.29
CA GLU A 321 3.68 26.51 2.85
C GLU A 321 3.29 25.17 2.21
N LYS A 322 2.51 25.22 1.13
CA LYS A 322 2.11 24.00 0.40
C LYS A 322 3.36 23.28 -0.11
N GLY A 323 3.52 22.01 0.27
CA GLY A 323 4.68 21.18 -0.08
C GLY A 323 5.91 21.38 0.81
N ALA A 324 5.85 22.23 1.85
CA ALA A 324 6.95 22.41 2.78
C ALA A 324 7.15 21.22 3.74
N ILE A 325 6.06 20.59 4.14
CA ILE A 325 6.02 19.31 4.83
C ILE A 325 5.46 18.31 3.83
N SER A 326 6.10 17.15 3.68
CA SER A 326 5.61 16.11 2.79
C SER A 326 4.26 15.57 3.26
N ASP A 327 3.45 15.08 2.34
CA ASP A 327 2.16 14.47 2.67
C ASP A 327 2.33 13.22 3.55
N GLY A 328 3.42 12.47 3.38
CA GLY A 328 3.80 11.37 4.27
C GLY A 328 4.03 11.85 5.71
N THR A 329 4.81 12.91 5.91
CA THR A 329 5.02 13.50 7.24
C THR A 329 3.72 14.05 7.83
N ILE A 330 2.85 14.69 7.03
CA ILE A 330 1.52 15.15 7.47
C ILE A 330 0.65 13.97 7.93
N SER A 331 0.69 12.87 7.20
CA SER A 331 0.03 11.62 7.57
C SER A 331 0.55 11.07 8.89
N ASP A 332 1.87 11.04 9.06
CA ASP A 332 2.51 10.57 10.29
C ASP A 332 2.14 11.45 11.49
N ILE A 333 2.09 12.78 11.32
CA ILE A 333 1.63 13.73 12.36
C ILE A 333 0.18 13.43 12.75
N LYS A 334 -0.70 13.21 11.76
CA LYS A 334 -2.11 12.87 11.99
C LYS A 334 -2.24 11.54 12.73
N ASN A 335 -1.50 10.51 12.33
CA ASN A 335 -1.50 9.21 12.99
C ASN A 335 -1.01 9.30 14.43
N ALA A 336 0.12 9.99 14.64
CA ALA A 336 0.67 10.26 15.96
C ALA A 336 -0.36 10.93 16.87
N SER A 337 -1.12 11.91 16.34
CA SER A 337 -2.13 12.64 17.11
C SER A 337 -3.35 11.81 17.53
N LEU A 338 -3.69 10.80 16.74
CA LEU A 338 -4.83 9.92 16.99
C LEU A 338 -4.46 8.74 17.89
N GLY A 339 -3.18 8.58 18.25
CA GLY A 339 -2.68 7.41 18.98
C GLY A 339 -2.90 6.09 18.22
N ILE A 340 -3.10 6.16 16.90
CA ILE A 340 -3.25 4.97 16.05
C ILE A 340 -1.88 4.30 15.99
N ALA A 341 -1.82 3.02 16.38
CA ALA A 341 -0.64 2.20 16.11
C ALA A 341 -0.53 1.99 14.59
N GLU A 342 0.68 2.15 14.05
CA GLU A 342 1.07 2.13 12.62
C GLU A 342 0.68 0.87 11.81
N ASP A 343 -0.14 -0.04 12.31
CA ASP A 343 -0.12 -1.42 11.81
C ASP A 343 -1.19 -1.76 10.75
N THR A 344 -2.11 -0.84 10.40
CA THR A 344 -3.09 -1.11 9.33
C THR A 344 -2.90 -0.18 8.13
N PRO A 345 -2.41 -0.72 7.00
CA PRO A 345 -2.32 -0.01 5.73
C PRO A 345 -3.68 0.47 5.23
N THR A 346 -3.83 1.78 5.01
CA THR A 346 -5.06 2.46 4.59
C THR A 346 -4.78 3.60 3.63
N VAL A 347 -5.80 4.01 2.86
CA VAL A 347 -5.78 5.25 2.08
C VAL A 347 -6.00 6.44 3.04
N ASN A 348 -5.02 7.33 3.16
CA ASN A 348 -5.11 8.54 3.98
C ASN A 348 -5.88 9.65 3.26
N SER A 349 -5.62 9.88 1.96
CA SER A 349 -6.34 10.89 1.20
C SER A 349 -6.37 10.61 -0.31
N VAL A 350 -7.42 11.14 -0.96
CA VAL A 350 -7.53 11.23 -2.42
C VAL A 350 -7.90 12.67 -2.77
N THR A 351 -7.18 13.31 -3.69
CA THR A 351 -7.44 14.68 -4.14
C THR A 351 -7.20 14.84 -5.64
N ALA A 352 -8.05 15.62 -6.32
CA ALA A 352 -7.78 16.04 -7.70
C ALA A 352 -6.73 17.17 -7.72
N ILE A 353 -5.83 17.13 -8.70
CA ILE A 353 -4.87 18.19 -9.02
C ILE A 353 -5.20 18.68 -10.42
N GLY A 354 -5.71 19.91 -10.50
CA GLY A 354 -6.19 20.51 -11.74
C GLY A 354 -7.31 19.68 -12.39
N LEU A 355 -7.22 19.51 -13.70
CA LEU A 355 -8.22 18.80 -14.51
C LEU A 355 -7.79 17.40 -14.96
N ASN A 356 -6.55 16.98 -14.70
CA ASN A 356 -5.98 15.79 -15.32
C ASN A 356 -5.03 14.99 -14.41
N GLN A 357 -5.09 15.17 -13.09
CA GLN A 357 -4.38 14.28 -12.18
C GLN A 357 -5.16 14.04 -10.88
N ILE A 358 -5.00 12.84 -10.32
CA ILE A 358 -5.44 12.50 -8.97
C ILE A 358 -4.22 12.09 -8.16
N LYS A 359 -4.13 12.61 -6.94
CA LYS A 359 -3.15 12.22 -5.93
C LYS A 359 -3.83 11.32 -4.89
N VAL A 360 -3.30 10.11 -4.72
CA VAL A 360 -3.70 9.15 -3.69
C VAL A 360 -2.54 9.06 -2.70
N VAL A 361 -2.80 9.26 -1.41
CA VAL A 361 -1.79 9.17 -0.35
C VAL A 361 -2.19 8.04 0.59
N PHE A 362 -1.30 7.08 0.79
CA PHE A 362 -1.42 6.00 1.76
C PHE A 362 -0.77 6.39 3.09
N ASN A 363 -1.23 5.81 4.19
CA ASN A 363 -0.65 6.06 5.52
C ASN A 363 0.67 5.30 5.77
N THR A 364 0.97 4.29 4.93
CA THR A 364 2.12 3.39 5.02
C THR A 364 2.65 3.15 3.61
N ALA A 365 3.91 2.71 3.50
CA ALA A 365 4.50 2.39 2.21
C ALA A 365 3.73 1.25 1.51
N VAL A 366 3.63 1.31 0.18
CA VAL A 366 2.85 0.37 -0.64
C VAL A 366 3.69 -0.33 -1.69
N ASP A 367 3.30 -1.55 -2.07
CA ASP A 367 3.97 -2.27 -3.16
C ASP A 367 3.75 -1.54 -4.49
N LYS A 368 4.86 -1.11 -5.10
CA LYS A 368 4.89 -0.37 -6.38
C LYS A 368 4.07 -1.03 -7.48
N ASN A 369 4.14 -2.35 -7.67
CA ASN A 369 3.43 -3.00 -8.77
C ASN A 369 1.91 -2.94 -8.58
N SER A 370 1.45 -3.11 -7.34
CA SER A 370 0.03 -2.98 -7.01
C SER A 370 -0.44 -1.52 -7.05
N ALA A 371 0.40 -0.59 -6.60
CA ALA A 371 0.08 0.83 -6.52
C ALA A 371 0.06 1.51 -7.91
N GLU A 372 0.95 1.14 -8.82
CA GLU A 372 1.04 1.69 -10.18
C GLU A 372 0.08 1.00 -11.18
N ARG A 373 -0.65 -0.02 -10.73
CA ARG A 373 -1.62 -0.73 -11.58
C ARG A 373 -2.92 0.05 -11.71
N ILE A 374 -3.14 0.66 -12.87
CA ILE A 374 -4.33 1.47 -13.18
C ILE A 374 -5.66 0.75 -12.91
N ALA A 375 -5.74 -0.57 -13.09
CA ALA A 375 -6.95 -1.35 -12.83
C ALA A 375 -7.38 -1.38 -11.34
N ASN A 376 -6.50 -0.97 -10.42
CA ASN A 376 -6.79 -0.86 -8.99
C ASN A 376 -7.55 0.42 -8.62
N TYR A 377 -7.88 1.25 -9.61
CA TYR A 377 -8.60 2.50 -9.43
C TYR A 377 -9.86 2.54 -10.31
N GLN A 378 -10.90 3.22 -9.83
CA GLN A 378 -12.14 3.46 -10.59
C GLN A 378 -12.59 4.91 -10.51
N ILE A 379 -13.33 5.33 -11.53
CA ILE A 379 -14.14 6.54 -11.53
C ILE A 379 -15.59 6.15 -11.84
N ASP A 380 -16.52 6.60 -10.99
CA ASP A 380 -17.97 6.36 -11.12
C ASP A 380 -18.29 4.86 -11.29
N GLY A 381 -17.56 4.00 -10.57
CA GLY A 381 -17.67 2.53 -10.60
C GLY A 381 -16.92 1.84 -11.76
N ASN A 382 -16.41 2.59 -12.74
CA ASN A 382 -15.72 2.03 -13.91
C ASN A 382 -14.20 2.01 -13.71
N SER A 383 -13.55 0.88 -14.04
CA SER A 383 -12.08 0.76 -13.99
C SER A 383 -11.39 1.79 -14.86
N LEU A 384 -10.35 2.43 -14.33
CA LEU A 384 -9.55 3.38 -15.11
C LEU A 384 -8.84 2.67 -16.28
N GLY A 385 -8.59 3.42 -17.36
CA GLY A 385 -7.93 2.92 -18.57
C GLY A 385 -8.83 2.15 -19.55
N ALA A 386 -10.04 1.74 -19.13
CA ALA A 386 -10.98 1.01 -20.00
C ALA A 386 -11.61 1.92 -21.08
N GLU A 387 -11.81 3.20 -20.77
CA GLU A 387 -12.44 4.17 -21.67
C GLU A 387 -11.47 5.25 -22.11
N ALA A 388 -11.77 5.92 -23.23
CA ALA A 388 -10.94 7.01 -23.74
C ALA A 388 -10.75 8.13 -22.71
N GLN A 389 -11.80 8.53 -21.98
CA GLN A 389 -11.72 9.60 -20.98
C GLN A 389 -10.82 9.23 -19.79
N THR A 390 -10.77 7.95 -19.40
CA THR A 390 -10.05 7.48 -18.22
C THR A 390 -8.67 6.91 -18.55
N GLN A 391 -8.19 7.02 -19.79
CA GLN A 391 -6.81 6.69 -20.15
C GLN A 391 -5.85 7.46 -19.25
N SER A 392 -5.06 6.73 -18.48
CA SER A 392 -4.23 7.28 -17.41
C SER A 392 -3.00 6.40 -17.13
N SER A 393 -2.06 6.94 -16.37
CA SER A 393 -0.89 6.23 -15.86
C SER A 393 -0.73 6.57 -14.38
N ALA A 394 -0.36 5.58 -13.57
CA ALA A 394 -0.19 5.71 -12.13
C ALA A 394 1.28 5.50 -11.78
N TYR A 395 1.81 6.37 -10.93
CA TYR A 395 3.22 6.34 -10.54
C TYR A 395 3.34 6.48 -9.04
N LEU A 396 4.00 5.54 -8.39
CA LEU A 396 4.38 5.63 -6.98
C LEU A 396 5.55 6.61 -6.87
N GLN A 397 5.42 7.59 -5.99
CA GLN A 397 6.43 8.62 -5.79
C GLN A 397 7.56 8.10 -4.88
N ASP A 398 8.66 8.85 -4.81
CA ASP A 398 9.87 8.50 -4.02
C ASP A 398 9.61 8.31 -2.50
N ASP A 399 8.42 8.68 -2.00
CA ASP A 399 7.99 8.47 -0.60
C ASP A 399 7.38 7.09 -0.35
N ASP A 400 7.27 6.24 -1.38
CA ASP A 400 6.63 4.92 -1.40
C ASP A 400 5.17 4.91 -0.89
N ARG A 401 4.55 6.08 -0.73
CA ARG A 401 3.24 6.29 -0.09
C ARG A 401 2.27 7.09 -0.95
N THR A 402 2.77 7.85 -1.92
CA THR A 402 1.95 8.70 -2.78
C THR A 402 1.88 8.09 -4.17
N VAL A 403 0.68 7.91 -4.70
CA VAL A 403 0.47 7.57 -6.11
C VAL A 403 -0.14 8.77 -6.84
N LEU A 404 0.52 9.18 -7.93
CA LEU A 404 0.00 10.18 -8.85
C LEU A 404 -0.56 9.49 -10.09
N ILE A 405 -1.85 9.72 -10.34
CA ILE A 405 -2.60 9.17 -11.47
C ILE A 405 -2.84 10.28 -12.47
N THR A 406 -2.06 10.31 -13.54
CA THR A 406 -2.12 11.35 -14.58
C THR A 406 -3.00 10.87 -15.74
N PHE A 407 -4.04 11.65 -16.06
CA PHE A 407 -4.97 11.38 -17.16
C PHE A 407 -4.47 11.99 -18.47
N ARG A 408 -4.58 11.21 -19.54
CA ARG A 408 -4.26 11.65 -20.91
C ARG A 408 -5.23 12.73 -21.40
N ASN A 409 -6.49 12.61 -21.01
CA ASN A 409 -7.58 13.49 -21.40
C ASN A 409 -8.07 14.29 -20.18
N PRO A 410 -7.89 15.62 -20.15
CA PRO A 410 -8.41 16.45 -19.05
C PRO A 410 -9.94 16.36 -18.92
N PHE A 411 -10.41 16.42 -17.67
CA PHE A 411 -11.83 16.53 -17.34
C PHE A 411 -12.33 17.97 -17.49
N SER A 412 -13.65 18.13 -17.60
CA SER A 412 -14.28 19.45 -17.62
C SER A 412 -14.23 20.12 -16.24
N GLN A 413 -14.13 21.45 -16.22
CA GLN A 413 -14.19 22.25 -14.99
C GLN A 413 -15.44 21.92 -14.16
N GLY A 414 -15.24 21.65 -12.86
CA GLY A 414 -16.32 21.37 -11.91
C GLY A 414 -16.95 19.98 -12.07
N LYS A 415 -16.30 19.05 -12.77
CA LYS A 415 -16.80 17.67 -12.91
C LYS A 415 -16.62 16.92 -11.59
N ASP A 416 -17.75 16.55 -10.99
CA ASP A 416 -17.81 15.65 -9.84
C ASP A 416 -17.74 14.18 -10.28
N VAL A 417 -16.95 13.39 -9.56
CA VAL A 417 -16.84 11.94 -9.72
C VAL A 417 -16.69 11.26 -8.36
N THR A 418 -17.12 10.01 -8.26
CA THR A 418 -16.71 9.12 -7.17
C THR A 418 -15.46 8.39 -7.59
N PHE A 419 -14.35 8.65 -6.89
CA PHE A 419 -13.10 7.95 -7.09
C PHE A 419 -12.97 6.80 -6.09
N THR A 420 -12.60 5.62 -6.58
CA THR A 420 -12.44 4.42 -5.76
C THR A 420 -11.03 3.87 -5.88
N VAL A 421 -10.39 3.64 -4.73
CA VAL A 421 -9.22 2.78 -4.59
C VAL A 421 -9.74 1.39 -4.23
N LYS A 422 -9.49 0.39 -5.07
CA LYS A 422 -9.89 -1.00 -4.82
C LYS A 422 -9.06 -1.62 -3.71
N ASN A 423 -9.55 -2.71 -3.12
CA ASN A 423 -8.87 -3.47 -2.08
C ASN A 423 -7.68 -4.33 -2.57
N ASN A 424 -7.05 -3.94 -3.68
CA ASN A 424 -6.02 -4.70 -4.39
C ASN A 424 -4.63 -4.06 -4.32
N ILE A 425 -4.51 -2.90 -3.66
CA ILE A 425 -3.22 -2.28 -3.40
C ILE A 425 -2.64 -2.93 -2.15
N LEU A 426 -1.40 -3.36 -2.23
CA LEU A 426 -0.73 -4.08 -1.16
C LEU A 426 0.17 -3.13 -0.38
N SER A 427 0.34 -3.40 0.91
CA SER A 427 1.40 -2.81 1.70
C SER A 427 2.77 -3.18 1.15
N ASP A 428 3.79 -2.40 1.52
CA ASP A 428 5.17 -2.71 1.20
C ASP A 428 5.54 -4.15 1.63
N GLY A 429 6.36 -4.81 0.82
CA GLY A 429 6.66 -6.25 0.94
C GLY A 429 5.52 -7.19 0.54
N ALA A 430 4.37 -6.67 0.08
CA ALA A 430 3.19 -7.42 -0.38
C ALA A 430 2.53 -8.29 0.73
N SER A 431 2.55 -7.81 1.98
CA SER A 431 2.15 -8.58 3.17
C SER A 431 0.64 -8.52 3.50
N SER A 432 -0.04 -7.43 3.13
CA SER A 432 -1.48 -7.24 3.38
C SER A 432 -2.09 -6.34 2.33
N SER A 433 -3.39 -6.50 2.05
CA SER A 433 -4.14 -5.58 1.18
C SER A 433 -4.66 -4.37 1.95
N ILE A 434 -4.67 -3.22 1.29
CA ILE A 434 -5.28 -1.98 1.74
C ILE A 434 -6.78 -2.09 1.48
N GLY A 435 -7.61 -1.77 2.48
CA GLY A 435 -9.07 -1.82 2.32
C GLY A 435 -9.60 -0.88 1.23
N LYS A 436 -10.74 -1.23 0.63
CA LYS A 436 -11.44 -0.39 -0.36
C LYS A 436 -11.70 1.00 0.23
N TYR A 437 -11.44 2.03 -0.57
CA TYR A 437 -11.66 3.42 -0.18
C TYR A 437 -12.37 4.19 -1.30
N GLU A 438 -13.43 4.92 -0.95
CA GLU A 438 -14.20 5.74 -1.88
C GLU A 438 -14.24 7.19 -1.43
N LYS A 439 -14.09 8.10 -2.38
CA LYS A 439 -14.21 9.54 -2.12
C LYS A 439 -14.78 10.27 -3.33
N ASN A 440 -15.76 11.14 -3.07
CA ASN A 440 -16.22 12.09 -4.07
C ASN A 440 -15.18 13.20 -4.21
N ILE A 441 -14.78 13.47 -5.45
CA ILE A 441 -13.83 14.53 -5.80
C ILE A 441 -14.38 15.37 -6.95
N THR A 442 -13.92 16.63 -7.02
CA THR A 442 -14.28 17.57 -8.06
C THR A 442 -13.01 17.99 -8.81
N PHE A 443 -12.99 17.82 -10.13
CA PHE A 443 -11.92 18.36 -10.97
C PHE A 443 -12.10 19.86 -11.15
N GLN A 444 -11.11 20.65 -10.75
CA GLN A 444 -11.19 22.10 -10.79
C GLN A 444 -9.82 22.72 -11.05
N GLU A 445 -9.74 23.59 -12.05
CA GLU A 445 -8.58 24.46 -12.26
C GLU A 445 -8.79 25.83 -11.61
N THR A 446 -7.76 26.34 -10.95
CA THR A 446 -7.80 27.64 -10.24
C THR A 446 -6.66 28.59 -10.62
N GLY A 447 -5.64 28.12 -11.33
CA GLY A 447 -4.44 28.93 -11.55
C GLY A 447 -3.60 28.57 -12.77
N SER A 448 -2.46 29.25 -12.88
CA SER A 448 -1.40 28.92 -13.82
C SER A 448 -0.44 27.94 -13.14
N PRO A 449 0.04 26.91 -13.85
CA PRO A 449 1.02 25.98 -13.33
C PRO A 449 2.32 26.68 -12.89
N SER A 450 2.96 26.11 -11.87
CA SER A 450 4.20 26.65 -11.26
C SER A 450 5.30 25.60 -11.14
N ILE A 451 6.54 26.05 -10.96
CA ILE A 451 7.65 25.16 -10.56
C ILE A 451 7.51 24.89 -9.06
N SER A 452 7.20 23.64 -8.72
CA SER A 452 7.09 23.17 -7.34
C SER A 452 8.48 23.08 -6.69
N SER A 453 9.38 22.30 -7.28
CA SER A 453 10.75 22.10 -6.79
C SER A 453 11.77 21.99 -7.92
N VAL A 454 13.02 22.29 -7.56
CA VAL A 454 14.20 22.11 -8.41
C VAL A 454 15.32 21.61 -7.50
N ASP A 455 15.63 20.33 -7.59
CA ASP A 455 16.51 19.64 -6.66
C ASP A 455 17.72 19.08 -7.41
N ALA A 456 18.91 19.52 -7.04
CA ALA A 456 20.15 18.95 -7.57
C ALA A 456 20.39 17.57 -6.93
N VAL A 457 20.60 16.55 -7.75
CA VAL A 457 21.01 15.23 -7.30
C VAL A 457 22.47 15.07 -7.67
N GLY A 458 23.36 15.36 -6.71
CA GLY A 458 24.79 15.41 -6.97
C GLY A 458 25.20 16.58 -7.87
N GLY A 459 26.24 16.38 -8.68
CA GLY A 459 26.85 17.44 -9.49
C GLY A 459 26.27 17.64 -10.87
N ASN A 460 25.56 16.66 -11.44
CA ASN A 460 25.20 16.64 -12.86
C ASN A 460 23.77 16.15 -13.17
N LYS A 461 22.87 16.16 -12.18
CA LYS A 461 21.44 15.84 -12.35
C LYS A 461 20.56 16.87 -11.65
N LEU A 462 19.42 17.20 -12.28
CA LEU A 462 18.43 18.14 -11.75
C LEU A 462 17.02 17.54 -11.85
N LYS A 463 16.38 17.29 -10.71
CA LYS A 463 14.96 16.92 -10.63
C LYS A 463 14.13 18.20 -10.62
N VAL A 464 13.32 18.41 -11.66
CA VAL A 464 12.39 19.55 -11.74
C VAL A 464 10.97 19.02 -11.60
N ARG A 465 10.19 19.60 -10.68
CA ARG A 465 8.79 19.23 -10.45
C ARG A 465 7.88 20.43 -10.63
N PHE A 466 6.73 20.22 -11.24
CA PHE A 466 5.67 21.20 -11.46
C PHE A 466 4.56 21.02 -10.42
N SER A 467 3.76 22.06 -10.19
CA SER A 467 2.64 22.01 -9.24
C SER A 467 1.48 21.12 -9.70
N GLU A 468 1.46 20.75 -10.98
CA GLU A 468 0.45 19.97 -11.68
C GLU A 468 1.02 19.50 -13.02
N PRO A 469 0.40 18.52 -13.72
CA PRO A 469 0.87 18.11 -15.03
C PRO A 469 0.77 19.23 -16.07
N VAL A 470 1.86 19.43 -16.80
CA VAL A 470 1.94 20.38 -17.91
C VAL A 470 2.20 19.65 -19.22
N ARG A 471 1.76 20.26 -20.32
CA ARG A 471 2.05 19.76 -21.66
C ARG A 471 3.52 19.97 -21.96
N ILE A 472 4.29 18.90 -22.15
CA ILE A 472 5.73 18.98 -22.35
C ILE A 472 6.24 17.83 -23.22
N GLN A 473 7.14 18.15 -24.13
CA GLN A 473 7.86 17.18 -24.95
C GLN A 473 9.38 17.40 -24.81
N GLU A 474 10.19 16.38 -25.09
CA GLU A 474 11.66 16.47 -25.00
C GLU A 474 12.25 17.64 -25.80
N SER A 475 11.66 17.96 -26.95
CA SER A 475 12.12 19.08 -27.78
C SER A 475 12.01 20.45 -27.07
N ASP A 476 11.09 20.58 -26.12
CA ASP A 476 10.81 21.80 -25.37
C ASP A 476 11.87 22.09 -24.30
N LEU A 477 12.56 21.07 -23.80
CA LEU A 477 13.57 21.17 -22.73
C LEU A 477 14.70 22.14 -23.08
N SER A 478 15.02 22.24 -24.37
CA SER A 478 16.04 23.17 -24.89
C SER A 478 15.74 24.65 -24.59
N SER A 479 14.48 24.99 -24.33
CA SER A 479 14.04 26.35 -24.01
C SER A 479 14.22 26.76 -22.54
N MET A 480 14.49 25.80 -21.65
CA MET A 480 14.78 26.01 -20.23
C MET A 480 16.23 26.47 -20.03
N LYS A 481 16.52 27.08 -18.88
CA LYS A 481 17.81 27.72 -18.59
C LYS A 481 18.28 27.51 -17.15
N ILE A 482 19.60 27.42 -16.96
CA ILE A 482 20.29 27.56 -15.67
C ILE A 482 21.18 28.81 -15.75
N ASN A 483 21.03 29.72 -14.79
CA ASN A 483 21.76 31.01 -14.75
C ASN A 483 21.66 31.78 -16.08
N LYS A 484 20.45 31.86 -16.64
CA LYS A 484 20.13 32.50 -17.92
C LYS A 484 20.78 31.85 -19.16
N ARG A 485 21.47 30.72 -19.02
CA ARG A 485 22.10 29.97 -20.09
C ARG A 485 21.29 28.69 -20.39
N SER A 486 21.08 28.38 -21.67
CA SER A 486 20.30 27.19 -22.09
C SER A 486 20.88 25.89 -21.52
N LEU A 487 20.02 24.94 -21.17
CA LEU A 487 20.41 23.62 -20.66
C LEU A 487 21.39 22.88 -21.59
N ARG A 488 21.22 23.01 -22.91
CA ARG A 488 22.14 22.40 -23.91
C ARG A 488 23.59 22.84 -23.74
N ASN A 489 23.82 24.04 -23.23
CA ASN A 489 25.17 24.54 -23.03
C ASN A 489 25.86 24.01 -21.77
N TYR A 490 25.12 23.29 -20.92
CA TYR A 490 25.63 22.51 -19.80
C TYR A 490 25.73 21.01 -20.14
N GLY A 491 25.61 20.66 -21.43
CA GLY A 491 25.68 19.26 -21.87
C GLY A 491 24.44 18.45 -21.50
N LEU A 492 23.23 19.02 -21.65
CA LEU A 492 21.98 18.27 -21.42
C LEU A 492 21.98 16.97 -22.22
N ASP A 493 21.98 15.85 -21.51
CA ASP A 493 21.87 14.51 -22.06
C ASP A 493 20.41 14.12 -22.20
N THR A 494 19.89 14.21 -23.42
CA THR A 494 18.51 13.86 -23.73
C THR A 494 18.27 12.34 -23.77
N SER A 495 19.31 11.52 -23.83
CA SER A 495 19.17 10.06 -23.85
C SER A 495 18.84 9.49 -22.47
N ASN A 496 19.32 10.13 -21.40
CA ASN A 496 19.00 9.76 -20.02
C ASN A 496 17.93 10.65 -19.36
N THR A 497 17.58 11.79 -19.99
CA THR A 497 16.54 12.68 -19.45
C THR A 497 15.15 12.04 -19.52
N GLU A 498 14.42 12.08 -18.41
CA GLU A 498 13.10 11.42 -18.27
C GLU A 498 12.00 12.42 -17.91
N LEU A 499 10.87 12.39 -18.61
CA LEU A 499 9.65 13.07 -18.18
C LEU A 499 8.98 12.23 -17.08
N THR A 500 8.67 12.85 -15.94
CA THR A 500 8.14 12.12 -14.77
C THR A 500 6.62 12.16 -14.72
N ASN A 501 6.03 11.07 -14.21
CA ASN A 501 4.59 10.87 -14.06
C ASN A 501 3.79 11.12 -15.36
N GLN A 502 4.38 10.76 -16.50
CA GLN A 502 3.88 11.12 -17.81
C GLN A 502 2.66 10.27 -18.23
N SER A 503 1.66 10.92 -18.84
CA SER A 503 0.55 10.27 -19.52
C SER A 503 0.19 11.04 -20.79
N GLY A 504 0.54 10.48 -21.96
CA GLY A 504 0.48 11.21 -23.23
C GLY A 504 1.45 12.39 -23.25
N ASP A 505 0.96 13.58 -23.61
CA ASP A 505 1.78 14.80 -23.65
C ASP A 505 1.91 15.49 -22.27
N TRP A 506 1.31 14.93 -21.21
CA TRP A 506 1.25 15.54 -19.88
C TRP A 506 2.27 14.91 -18.95
N ALA A 507 3.11 15.74 -18.31
CA ALA A 507 4.04 15.31 -17.27
C ALA A 507 4.10 16.38 -16.17
N ASP A 508 4.28 15.98 -14.91
CA ASP A 508 4.40 16.91 -13.78
C ASP A 508 5.85 17.14 -13.35
N GLY A 509 6.82 16.65 -14.12
CA GLY A 509 8.23 16.92 -13.87
C GLY A 509 9.15 16.38 -14.96
N VAL A 510 10.43 16.65 -14.78
CA VAL A 510 11.51 16.16 -15.63
C VAL A 510 12.77 15.94 -14.80
N ASP A 511 13.42 14.81 -14.99
CA ASP A 511 14.75 14.50 -14.45
C ASP A 511 15.78 14.77 -15.54
N LEU A 512 16.50 15.88 -15.40
CA LEU A 512 17.48 16.37 -16.39
C LEU A 512 18.88 15.86 -16.04
N TYR A 513 19.55 15.22 -17.00
CA TYR A 513 20.93 14.76 -16.86
C TYR A 513 21.88 15.61 -17.68
N PHE A 514 23.11 15.78 -17.19
CA PHE A 514 24.12 16.63 -17.82
C PHE A 514 25.47 15.89 -17.93
N ASP A 515 26.13 16.01 -19.09
CA ASP A 515 27.49 15.51 -19.32
C ASP A 515 28.57 16.31 -18.56
N SER A 516 28.17 17.43 -17.93
CA SER A 516 29.09 18.31 -17.22
C SER A 516 28.54 18.73 -15.86
N ILE A 517 29.45 18.94 -14.92
CA ILE A 517 29.12 19.39 -13.56
C ILE A 517 28.43 20.76 -13.66
N LEU A 518 27.25 20.85 -13.05
CA LEU A 518 26.52 22.10 -12.88
C LEU A 518 27.32 23.08 -12.01
N PRO A 519 27.12 24.41 -12.14
CA PRO A 519 27.87 25.37 -11.35
C PRO A 519 27.68 25.12 -9.85
N ILE A 520 28.76 25.00 -9.09
CA ILE A 520 28.70 24.79 -7.64
C ILE A 520 28.19 26.05 -6.93
N GLY A 521 27.38 25.87 -5.90
CA GLY A 521 26.76 26.94 -5.10
C GLY A 521 25.34 27.26 -5.54
N ASP A 522 24.91 28.50 -5.30
CA ASP A 522 23.55 28.94 -5.61
C ASP A 522 23.37 29.14 -7.12
N ASN A 523 22.30 28.56 -7.64
CA ASN A 523 21.93 28.62 -9.04
C ASN A 523 20.44 28.96 -9.19
N THR A 524 20.08 29.46 -10.36
CA THR A 524 18.68 29.75 -10.71
C THR A 524 18.29 28.94 -11.94
N PHE A 525 17.27 28.11 -11.80
CA PHE A 525 16.59 27.44 -12.93
C PHE A 525 15.44 28.32 -13.41
N THR A 526 15.28 28.46 -14.74
CA THR A 526 14.25 29.27 -15.36
C THR A 526 13.51 28.48 -16.44
N ILE A 527 12.19 28.45 -16.32
CA ILE A 527 11.29 28.02 -17.40
C ILE A 527 10.69 29.26 -18.10
N PRO A 528 10.68 29.33 -19.45
CA PRO A 528 10.03 30.41 -20.16
C PRO A 528 8.50 30.29 -20.10
N SER A 529 7.79 31.34 -20.50
CA SER A 529 6.33 31.26 -20.64
C SER A 529 5.92 30.19 -21.66
N GLY A 530 4.83 29.50 -21.35
CA GLY A 530 4.18 28.53 -22.24
C GLY A 530 3.35 29.17 -23.35
N THR A 531 2.83 28.31 -24.23
CA THR A 531 1.86 28.62 -25.27
C THR A 531 0.61 27.77 -25.03
N SER A 532 -0.51 28.44 -24.78
CA SER A 532 -1.82 27.79 -24.58
C SER A 532 -2.16 26.82 -25.71
N GLY A 533 -2.57 25.62 -25.35
CA GLY A 533 -2.93 24.53 -26.25
C GLY A 533 -1.74 23.88 -26.95
N SER A 534 -0.50 24.11 -26.51
CA SER A 534 0.67 23.58 -27.22
C SER A 534 1.86 23.23 -26.34
N LYS A 535 2.23 24.08 -25.37
CA LYS A 535 3.50 23.92 -24.65
C LYS A 535 3.44 24.58 -23.27
N PHE A 536 3.89 23.87 -22.25
CA PHE A 536 3.98 24.32 -20.86
C PHE A 536 2.66 24.95 -20.38
N ASP A 537 1.53 24.35 -20.71
CA ASP A 537 0.21 24.72 -20.22
C ASP A 537 -0.43 23.53 -19.48
N ASN A 538 -1.40 23.80 -18.61
CA ASN A 538 -2.12 22.76 -17.87
C ASN A 538 -3.35 22.23 -18.62
N GLY A 539 -4.11 21.33 -17.99
CA GLY A 539 -5.33 20.73 -18.55
C GLY A 539 -6.42 21.73 -18.98
N ALA A 540 -6.42 22.96 -18.43
CA ALA A 540 -7.32 24.05 -18.84
C ALA A 540 -6.75 24.92 -19.97
N ASN A 541 -5.59 24.56 -20.52
CA ASN A 541 -4.78 25.33 -21.45
C ASN A 541 -4.29 26.69 -20.90
N ILE A 542 -4.10 26.80 -19.58
CA ILE A 542 -3.50 27.98 -18.95
C ILE A 542 -1.98 27.79 -18.98
N PRO A 543 -1.23 28.64 -19.71
CA PRO A 543 0.22 28.50 -19.81
C PRO A 543 0.92 28.89 -18.51
N ILE A 544 2.01 28.19 -18.20
CA ILE A 544 3.04 28.61 -17.26
C ILE A 544 3.46 30.05 -17.62
N GLN A 545 3.47 30.93 -16.62
CA GLN A 545 4.17 32.21 -16.74
C GLN A 545 5.67 32.01 -16.49
N SER A 546 6.51 32.73 -17.22
CA SER A 546 7.96 32.67 -17.04
C SER A 546 8.30 32.87 -15.56
N GLN A 547 8.97 31.90 -14.99
CA GLN A 547 9.29 31.89 -13.57
C GLN A 547 10.65 31.25 -13.36
N SER A 548 11.23 31.48 -12.19
CA SER A 548 12.51 30.93 -11.80
C SER A 548 12.45 30.39 -10.39
N LYS A 549 13.21 29.34 -10.14
CA LYS A 549 13.37 28.72 -8.84
C LYS A 549 14.86 28.56 -8.58
N ASP A 550 15.30 28.97 -7.41
CA ASP A 550 16.68 28.81 -6.99
C ASP A 550 16.92 27.38 -6.48
N PHE A 551 18.12 26.87 -6.71
CA PHE A 551 18.58 25.58 -6.25
C PHE A 551 20.08 25.66 -5.94
N THR A 552 20.56 24.79 -5.06
CA THR A 552 21.98 24.76 -4.66
C THR A 552 22.63 23.47 -5.12
N VAL A 553 23.81 23.57 -5.72
CA VAL A 553 24.66 22.42 -6.01
C VAL A 553 25.78 22.40 -4.96
N GLU A 554 25.69 21.48 -4.00
CA GLU A 554 26.70 21.36 -2.96
C GLU A 554 27.99 20.73 -3.49
N SER A 555 29.15 21.29 -3.15
CA SER A 555 30.41 20.64 -3.51
C SER A 555 30.67 19.44 -2.63
N VAL A 556 30.76 18.25 -3.22
CA VAL A 556 31.25 17.05 -2.53
C VAL A 556 32.71 16.83 -2.89
N SER A 557 33.56 16.77 -1.86
CA SER A 557 34.98 16.46 -2.01
C SER A 557 35.31 15.11 -1.39
N GLY A 558 36.35 14.45 -1.90
CA GLY A 558 36.80 13.14 -1.44
C GLY A 558 36.17 11.98 -2.23
N ARG A 559 36.77 10.80 -2.11
CA ARG A 559 36.46 9.64 -2.96
C ARG A 559 35.15 8.96 -2.57
N PRO A 560 34.29 8.57 -3.52
CA PRO A 560 33.11 7.74 -3.23
C PRO A 560 33.53 6.38 -2.66
N GLN A 561 32.68 5.79 -1.82
CA GLN A 561 32.95 4.52 -1.14
C GLN A 561 31.83 3.52 -1.41
N VAL A 562 32.21 2.25 -1.61
CA VAL A 562 31.28 1.12 -1.65
C VAL A 562 30.90 0.76 -0.21
N GLU A 563 29.63 0.91 0.16
CA GLU A 563 29.12 0.58 1.49
C GLU A 563 28.80 -0.90 1.64
N SER A 564 28.19 -1.51 0.63
CA SER A 564 27.82 -2.92 0.65
C SER A 564 27.69 -3.50 -0.74
N VAL A 565 27.90 -4.82 -0.84
CA VAL A 565 27.57 -5.60 -2.04
C VAL A 565 26.74 -6.79 -1.62
N THR A 566 25.55 -6.92 -2.21
CA THR A 566 24.58 -7.96 -1.89
C THR A 566 24.11 -8.68 -3.15
N THR A 567 23.51 -9.86 -3.01
CA THR A 567 22.94 -10.62 -4.12
C THR A 567 21.60 -11.20 -3.70
N ASN A 568 20.71 -11.36 -4.67
CA ASN A 568 19.47 -12.10 -4.51
C ASN A 568 19.65 -13.61 -4.81
N ASN A 569 20.88 -14.11 -4.99
CA ASN A 569 21.17 -15.49 -5.41
C ASN A 569 20.55 -15.91 -6.76
N ALA A 570 20.02 -14.95 -7.53
CA ALA A 570 19.42 -15.14 -8.86
C ALA A 570 20.36 -14.75 -10.01
N GLY A 571 21.64 -14.50 -9.70
CA GLY A 571 22.57 -13.90 -10.65
C GLY A 571 22.41 -12.39 -10.83
N THR A 572 21.87 -11.68 -9.82
CA THR A 572 21.92 -10.21 -9.73
C THR A 572 22.77 -9.79 -8.54
N ILE A 573 23.58 -8.75 -8.70
CA ILE A 573 24.33 -8.11 -7.62
C ILE A 573 23.93 -6.65 -7.47
N TYR A 574 23.93 -6.16 -6.23
CA TYR A 574 23.65 -4.77 -5.89
C TYR A 574 24.89 -4.18 -5.23
N ILE A 575 25.34 -3.03 -5.70
CA ILE A 575 26.53 -2.33 -5.21
C ILE A 575 26.06 -0.98 -4.69
N LYS A 576 26.00 -0.83 -3.36
CA LYS A 576 25.59 0.42 -2.70
C LYS A 576 26.80 1.31 -2.49
N TYR A 577 26.69 2.56 -2.91
CA TYR A 577 27.65 3.63 -2.68
C TYR A 577 27.11 4.61 -1.63
N ASN A 578 28.00 5.36 -1.01
CA ASN A 578 27.64 6.36 0.00
C ASN A 578 27.09 7.69 -0.55
N ARG A 579 26.90 7.78 -1.88
CA ARG A 579 26.45 8.98 -2.60
C ARG A 579 25.98 8.63 -4.02
N ALA A 580 25.37 9.59 -4.70
CA ALA A 580 24.97 9.48 -6.10
C ALA A 580 26.20 9.31 -7.02
N MET A 581 26.13 8.33 -7.93
CA MET A 581 27.20 8.00 -8.86
C MET A 581 26.93 8.55 -10.25
N ASP A 582 27.98 8.78 -11.03
CA ASP A 582 27.85 9.22 -12.42
C ASP A 582 27.25 8.10 -13.28
N THR A 583 26.24 8.43 -14.09
CA THR A 583 25.47 7.45 -14.87
C THR A 583 26.35 6.68 -15.86
N ASP A 584 27.21 7.36 -16.61
CA ASP A 584 28.00 6.75 -17.68
C ASP A 584 29.03 5.78 -17.11
N THR A 585 29.75 6.19 -16.08
CA THR A 585 30.80 5.35 -15.48
C THR A 585 30.23 4.27 -14.57
N ALA A 586 29.18 4.57 -13.79
CA ALA A 586 28.61 3.60 -12.85
C ALA A 586 27.78 2.52 -13.57
N LEU A 587 27.18 2.83 -14.72
CA LEU A 587 26.39 1.87 -15.49
C LEU A 587 27.18 1.16 -16.60
N ASP A 588 28.46 1.46 -16.78
CA ASP A 588 29.32 0.68 -17.67
C ASP A 588 29.69 -0.67 -17.03
N PRO A 589 29.22 -1.82 -17.55
CA PRO A 589 29.56 -3.15 -17.03
C PRO A 589 31.08 -3.39 -17.02
N SER A 590 31.83 -2.78 -17.92
CA SER A 590 33.28 -2.93 -18.01
C SER A 590 34.01 -2.45 -16.74
N ASN A 591 33.37 -1.62 -15.91
CA ASN A 591 33.93 -1.10 -14.67
C ASN A 591 33.86 -2.07 -13.47
N TYR A 592 33.29 -3.26 -13.68
CA TYR A 592 33.13 -4.27 -12.64
C TYR A 592 33.86 -5.57 -13.00
N LYS A 593 34.32 -6.28 -11.97
CA LYS A 593 34.84 -7.65 -12.11
C LYS A 593 34.24 -8.59 -11.08
N ILE A 594 33.95 -9.82 -11.50
CA ILE A 594 33.50 -10.92 -10.65
C ILE A 594 34.52 -12.04 -10.77
N ASN A 595 35.06 -12.49 -9.64
CA ASN A 595 36.09 -13.54 -9.55
C ASN A 595 37.32 -13.30 -10.45
N GLY A 596 37.61 -12.03 -10.76
CA GLY A 596 38.74 -11.60 -11.59
C GLY A 596 38.37 -11.30 -13.06
N ASP A 597 37.24 -11.81 -13.53
CA ASP A 597 36.73 -11.61 -14.88
C ASP A 597 35.92 -10.31 -14.99
N THR A 598 36.13 -9.56 -16.07
CA THR A 598 35.34 -8.35 -16.35
C THR A 598 33.88 -8.73 -16.58
N VAL A 599 32.96 -8.00 -15.96
CA VAL A 599 31.53 -8.20 -16.16
C VAL A 599 31.21 -7.98 -17.64
N ASP A 600 30.67 -9.02 -18.28
CA ASP A 600 30.33 -9.07 -19.70
C ASP A 600 28.84 -9.32 -19.85
N VAL A 601 28.06 -8.27 -19.58
CA VAL A 601 26.60 -8.25 -19.77
C VAL A 601 26.24 -7.07 -20.66
N ASP A 602 25.09 -7.15 -21.32
CA ASP A 602 24.52 -6.01 -22.05
C ASP A 602 24.35 -4.81 -21.09
N SER A 603 24.68 -3.59 -21.54
CA SER A 603 24.62 -2.39 -20.71
C SER A 603 23.21 -2.11 -20.17
N SER A 604 22.16 -2.58 -20.86
CA SER A 604 20.77 -2.51 -20.36
C SER A 604 20.51 -3.34 -19.09
N TYR A 605 21.41 -4.25 -18.71
CA TYR A 605 21.35 -5.01 -17.46
C TYR A 605 22.03 -4.33 -16.28
N VAL A 606 22.68 -3.18 -16.52
CA VAL A 606 23.31 -2.37 -15.50
C VAL A 606 22.48 -1.09 -15.33
N THR A 607 21.74 -0.99 -14.24
CA THR A 607 20.88 0.17 -13.96
C THR A 607 21.12 0.66 -12.55
N PHE A 608 20.73 1.89 -12.24
CA PHE A 608 20.51 2.24 -10.83
C PHE A 608 19.26 1.51 -10.32
N ASP A 609 19.26 1.16 -9.03
CA ASP A 609 18.07 0.65 -8.37
C ASP A 609 17.09 1.81 -8.15
N SER A 610 15.81 1.58 -8.44
CA SER A 610 14.78 2.61 -8.36
C SER A 610 14.69 3.19 -6.94
N GLY A 611 14.50 4.50 -6.81
CA GLY A 611 14.44 5.17 -5.50
C GLY A 611 15.80 5.35 -4.80
N SER A 612 16.89 4.76 -5.31
CA SER A 612 18.20 4.85 -4.65
C SER A 612 18.91 6.21 -4.75
N GLY A 613 18.35 7.17 -5.50
CA GLY A 613 19.03 8.43 -5.80
C GLY A 613 20.38 8.23 -6.49
N ASP A 614 20.45 7.25 -7.40
CA ASP A 614 21.64 6.88 -8.18
C ASP A 614 22.81 6.38 -7.33
N SER A 615 22.55 5.93 -6.10
CA SER A 615 23.57 5.41 -5.17
C SER A 615 23.69 3.89 -5.15
N VAL A 616 22.77 3.14 -5.78
CA VAL A 616 22.83 1.68 -5.83
C VAL A 616 22.87 1.20 -7.27
N VAL A 617 23.99 0.63 -7.69
CA VAL A 617 24.11 -0.01 -9.01
C VAL A 617 23.61 -1.45 -8.93
N LYS A 618 22.72 -1.81 -9.84
CA LYS A 618 22.11 -3.13 -10.00
C LYS A 618 22.62 -3.78 -11.28
N ILE A 619 23.34 -4.89 -11.14
CA ILE A 619 23.91 -5.64 -12.27
C ILE A 619 23.21 -6.99 -12.36
N LYS A 620 22.42 -7.20 -13.41
CA LYS A 620 21.67 -8.45 -13.66
C LYS A 620 22.45 -9.41 -14.56
N ASN A 621 22.00 -10.67 -14.59
CA ASN A 621 22.49 -11.70 -15.51
C ASN A 621 23.98 -12.06 -15.35
N VAL A 622 24.52 -11.95 -14.13
CA VAL A 622 25.91 -12.32 -13.79
C VAL A 622 26.02 -13.69 -13.13
N GLY A 623 24.93 -14.48 -13.10
CA GLY A 623 24.89 -15.78 -12.42
C GLY A 623 25.94 -16.78 -12.90
N SER A 624 26.26 -16.80 -14.19
CA SER A 624 27.32 -17.66 -14.77
C SER A 624 28.74 -17.25 -14.36
N MET A 625 28.92 -16.03 -13.85
CA MET A 625 30.20 -15.51 -13.36
C MET A 625 30.40 -15.77 -11.86
N LEU A 626 29.36 -16.23 -11.15
CA LEU A 626 29.38 -16.47 -9.72
C LEU A 626 29.60 -17.96 -9.41
N ASP A 627 30.57 -18.24 -8.55
CA ASP A 627 30.88 -19.55 -7.99
C ASP A 627 30.05 -19.81 -6.72
N GLN A 628 29.72 -21.09 -6.47
CA GLN A 628 29.08 -21.49 -5.21
C GLN A 628 29.99 -21.17 -4.01
N GLY A 629 29.47 -20.50 -2.99
CA GLY A 629 30.20 -20.01 -1.83
C GLY A 629 30.59 -18.53 -1.95
N THR A 630 31.76 -18.16 -1.44
CA THR A 630 32.22 -16.76 -1.42
C THR A 630 32.85 -16.37 -2.76
N ASN A 631 32.34 -15.30 -3.35
CA ASN A 631 32.79 -14.65 -4.57
C ASN A 631 33.51 -13.35 -4.27
N THR A 632 34.35 -12.90 -5.19
CA THR A 632 35.06 -11.62 -5.10
C THR A 632 34.51 -10.65 -6.12
N ILE A 633 34.04 -9.49 -5.66
CA ILE A 633 33.53 -8.40 -6.50
C ILE A 633 34.53 -7.26 -6.44
N LEU A 634 34.97 -6.76 -7.59
CA LEU A 634 35.87 -5.62 -7.70
C LEU A 634 35.20 -4.50 -8.48
N VAL A 635 35.21 -3.31 -7.87
CA VAL A 635 34.80 -2.04 -8.48
C VAL A 635 36.06 -1.30 -8.90
N LYS A 636 36.19 -0.95 -10.18
CA LYS A 636 37.37 -0.23 -10.70
C LYS A 636 37.38 1.22 -10.24
N ASP A 637 38.56 1.83 -10.28
CA ASP A 637 38.77 3.26 -10.01
C ASP A 637 38.35 4.18 -11.17
N THR A 638 37.77 3.62 -12.23
CA THR A 638 37.13 4.34 -13.34
C THR A 638 35.67 4.69 -13.05
N VAL A 639 35.08 4.15 -11.99
CA VAL A 639 33.74 4.57 -11.53
C VAL A 639 33.85 5.92 -10.83
N GLU A 640 33.05 6.88 -11.27
CA GLU A 640 33.04 8.26 -10.77
C GLU A 640 31.73 8.59 -10.03
N ASP A 641 31.79 9.51 -9.07
CA ASP A 641 30.57 10.19 -8.63
C ASP A 641 30.18 11.30 -9.62
N THR A 642 28.98 11.85 -9.42
CA THR A 642 28.43 12.98 -10.19
C THR A 642 29.30 14.26 -10.17
N PHE A 643 30.36 14.31 -9.36
CA PHE A 643 31.35 15.38 -9.31
C PHE A 643 32.71 14.97 -9.90
N GLN A 644 32.76 13.84 -10.63
CA GLN A 644 33.94 13.28 -11.27
C GLN A 644 35.04 12.85 -10.28
N ASN A 645 34.69 12.57 -9.02
CA ASN A 645 35.62 11.94 -8.08
C ASN A 645 35.60 10.42 -8.28
N THR A 646 36.77 9.83 -8.47
CA THR A 646 36.89 8.38 -8.67
C THR A 646 36.82 7.58 -7.37
N VAL A 647 36.13 6.43 -7.42
CA VAL A 647 36.13 5.41 -6.37
C VAL A 647 37.57 4.91 -6.15
N THR A 648 37.91 4.50 -4.93
CA THR A 648 39.15 3.74 -4.72
C THR A 648 38.90 2.32 -5.18
N GLN A 649 39.68 1.78 -6.12
CA GLN A 649 39.52 0.39 -6.55
C GLN A 649 39.47 -0.53 -5.32
N THR A 650 38.31 -1.16 -5.11
CA THR A 650 38.01 -1.91 -3.90
C THR A 650 37.51 -3.28 -4.29
N SER A 651 37.93 -4.29 -3.52
CA SER A 651 37.47 -5.65 -3.65
C SER A 651 36.72 -6.04 -2.38
N THR A 652 35.53 -6.60 -2.56
CA THR A 652 34.66 -7.08 -1.48
C THR A 652 34.18 -8.49 -1.76
N THR A 653 33.69 -9.16 -0.74
CA THR A 653 33.22 -10.54 -0.85
C THR A 653 31.70 -10.61 -0.88
N LEU A 654 31.18 -11.50 -1.70
CA LEU A 654 29.76 -11.76 -1.87
C LEU A 654 29.50 -13.27 -1.76
N TYR A 655 28.65 -13.72 -0.85
CA TYR A 655 28.29 -15.14 -0.77
C TYR A 655 27.15 -15.47 -1.75
N TYR A 656 27.30 -16.56 -2.52
CA TYR A 656 26.36 -17.06 -3.53
C TYR A 656 26.25 -18.58 -3.41
N GLY A 657 25.18 -19.15 -2.84
CA GLY A 657 25.04 -20.62 -2.76
C GLY A 657 24.08 -21.14 -1.69
N SER A 658 23.97 -22.48 -1.60
CA SER A 658 22.83 -23.18 -0.97
C SER A 658 22.67 -22.98 0.54
N SER A 659 21.44 -22.68 0.95
CA SER A 659 20.97 -22.61 2.33
C SER A 659 20.03 -23.79 2.64
N SER A 660 19.92 -24.23 3.89
CA SER A 660 18.92 -25.24 4.27
C SER A 660 17.48 -24.68 4.33
N GLN A 661 17.28 -23.45 3.89
CA GLN A 661 15.99 -22.77 3.97
C GLN A 661 15.13 -23.19 2.79
N LYS A 662 13.95 -23.75 3.06
CA LYS A 662 12.99 -24.11 2.02
C LYS A 662 12.43 -22.86 1.33
N PRO A 663 12.04 -22.95 0.04
CA PRO A 663 11.22 -21.93 -0.57
C PRO A 663 9.86 -21.84 0.13
N GLU A 664 9.37 -20.64 0.34
CA GLU A 664 8.09 -20.36 0.99
C GLU A 664 7.35 -19.29 0.19
N VAL A 665 6.01 -19.35 0.14
CA VAL A 665 5.20 -18.28 -0.41
C VAL A 665 5.23 -17.11 0.57
N VAL A 666 5.79 -15.98 0.12
CA VAL A 666 5.81 -14.72 0.88
C VAL A 666 4.48 -14.02 0.78
N SER A 667 3.88 -14.07 -0.41
CA SER A 667 2.61 -13.42 -0.68
C SER A 667 1.90 -14.13 -1.82
N ALA A 668 0.59 -14.21 -1.73
CA ALA A 668 -0.29 -14.55 -2.84
C ALA A 668 -1.44 -13.54 -2.86
N ASN A 669 -1.70 -12.92 -4.01
CA ASN A 669 -2.69 -11.85 -4.12
C ASN A 669 -3.41 -11.91 -5.46
N ILE A 670 -4.71 -11.62 -5.48
CA ILE A 670 -5.48 -11.44 -6.72
C ILE A 670 -5.17 -10.04 -7.27
N LEU A 671 -4.81 -9.94 -8.54
CA LEU A 671 -4.45 -8.69 -9.21
C LEU A 671 -5.56 -8.13 -10.11
N ASP A 672 -6.34 -9.03 -10.70
CA ASP A 672 -7.47 -8.78 -11.59
C ASP A 672 -8.32 -10.05 -11.70
N GLU A 673 -9.48 -9.97 -12.38
CA GLU A 673 -10.50 -11.02 -12.52
C GLU A 673 -10.00 -12.35 -13.10
N GLU A 674 -8.75 -12.37 -13.55
CA GLU A 674 -8.11 -13.50 -14.20
C GLU A 674 -6.75 -13.84 -13.58
N THR A 675 -6.20 -13.05 -12.64
CA THR A 675 -4.80 -13.18 -12.24
C THR A 675 -4.59 -13.27 -10.74
N ILE A 676 -4.00 -14.39 -10.29
CA ILE A 676 -3.37 -14.48 -8.97
C ILE A 676 -1.86 -14.38 -9.12
N ARG A 677 -1.22 -13.47 -8.38
CA ARG A 677 0.23 -13.36 -8.28
C ARG A 677 0.74 -14.05 -7.03
N VAL A 678 1.63 -15.02 -7.20
CA VAL A 678 2.33 -15.73 -6.12
C VAL A 678 3.80 -15.32 -6.12
N LYS A 679 4.32 -14.91 -4.96
CA LYS A 679 5.72 -14.54 -4.75
C LYS A 679 6.37 -15.49 -3.75
N PHE A 680 7.55 -16.00 -4.09
CA PHE A 680 8.37 -16.84 -3.22
C PHE A 680 9.50 -16.03 -2.55
N ASN A 681 9.94 -16.49 -1.37
CA ASN A 681 11.01 -15.85 -0.58
C ASN A 681 12.40 -16.01 -1.22
N LYS A 682 12.55 -16.91 -2.19
CA LYS A 682 13.76 -17.15 -2.97
C LYS A 682 13.43 -17.67 -4.36
N ASP A 683 14.46 -17.76 -5.20
CA ASP A 683 14.33 -18.27 -6.56
C ASP A 683 13.86 -19.72 -6.55
N VAL A 684 12.87 -20.00 -7.40
CA VAL A 684 12.30 -21.32 -7.59
C VAL A 684 12.46 -21.81 -9.02
N VAL A 685 12.59 -23.12 -9.19
CA VAL A 685 12.75 -23.73 -10.51
C VAL A 685 11.49 -23.51 -11.32
N ARG A 686 11.63 -22.78 -12.43
CA ARG A 686 10.51 -22.35 -13.27
C ARG A 686 9.57 -23.48 -13.66
N SER A 687 10.09 -24.64 -14.06
CA SER A 687 9.23 -25.77 -14.48
C SER A 687 8.30 -26.29 -13.38
N TYR A 688 8.64 -26.08 -12.10
CA TYR A 688 7.79 -26.39 -10.97
C TYR A 688 6.80 -25.26 -10.67
N ALA A 689 7.29 -24.02 -10.68
CA ALA A 689 6.43 -22.86 -10.44
C ALA A 689 5.44 -22.57 -11.58
N THR A 690 5.71 -22.99 -12.82
CA THR A 690 4.74 -22.86 -13.93
C THR A 690 3.84 -24.09 -14.09
N ASN A 691 3.97 -25.11 -13.25
CA ASN A 691 3.11 -26.29 -13.30
C ASN A 691 1.78 -25.99 -12.58
N LYS A 692 0.68 -25.92 -13.33
CA LYS A 692 -0.67 -25.69 -12.79
C LYS A 692 -1.05 -26.66 -11.67
N GLY A 693 -0.62 -27.92 -11.74
CA GLY A 693 -0.95 -28.95 -10.74
C GLY A 693 -0.34 -28.70 -9.35
N ASN A 694 0.57 -27.73 -9.23
CA ASN A 694 1.11 -27.28 -7.96
C ASN A 694 0.23 -26.23 -7.27
N TYR A 695 -0.85 -25.78 -7.93
CA TYR A 695 -1.78 -24.79 -7.44
C TYR A 695 -3.17 -25.40 -7.33
N THR A 696 -3.82 -25.17 -6.19
CA THR A 696 -5.24 -25.44 -6.02
C THR A 696 -5.92 -24.15 -5.62
N ILE A 697 -6.98 -23.78 -6.34
CA ILE A 697 -7.78 -22.61 -6.06
C ILE A 697 -9.18 -23.11 -5.75
N VAL A 698 -9.65 -22.82 -4.54
CA VAL A 698 -11.01 -23.07 -4.11
C VAL A 698 -11.72 -21.73 -4.01
N ASP A 699 -12.89 -21.57 -4.61
CA ASP A 699 -13.68 -20.33 -4.51
C ASP A 699 -14.37 -20.19 -3.13
N SER A 700 -15.08 -19.08 -2.93
CA SER A 700 -15.84 -18.78 -1.71
C SER A 700 -16.88 -19.86 -1.39
N ASP A 701 -17.29 -20.59 -2.41
CA ASP A 701 -18.35 -21.59 -2.35
C ASP A 701 -17.80 -23.00 -2.12
N GLY A 702 -16.49 -23.14 -1.93
CA GLY A 702 -15.83 -24.42 -1.71
C GLY A 702 -15.58 -25.22 -2.98
N ASN A 703 -15.86 -24.68 -4.18
CA ASN A 703 -15.60 -25.39 -5.44
C ASN A 703 -14.13 -25.28 -5.83
N ASP A 704 -13.57 -26.38 -6.32
CA ASP A 704 -12.25 -26.39 -6.92
C ASP A 704 -12.31 -25.76 -8.32
N VAL A 705 -11.82 -24.53 -8.45
CA VAL A 705 -11.77 -23.76 -9.70
C VAL A 705 -10.38 -23.81 -10.35
N SER A 706 -9.49 -24.69 -9.90
CA SER A 706 -8.12 -24.83 -10.43
C SER A 706 -8.09 -25.20 -11.92
N TYR A 707 -9.16 -25.84 -12.41
CA TYR A 707 -9.30 -26.17 -13.82
C TYR A 707 -9.39 -24.93 -14.73
N LYS A 708 -9.78 -23.77 -14.17
CA LYS A 708 -9.82 -22.49 -14.86
C LYS A 708 -8.44 -21.85 -15.04
N ILE A 709 -7.38 -22.39 -14.42
CA ILE A 709 -6.02 -21.87 -14.65
C ILE A 709 -5.62 -22.17 -16.10
N ASP A 710 -5.60 -21.16 -16.96
CA ASP A 710 -5.17 -21.25 -18.35
C ASP A 710 -3.64 -21.39 -18.48
N ASN A 711 -2.88 -20.65 -17.68
CA ASN A 711 -1.42 -20.79 -17.63
C ASN A 711 -0.84 -20.18 -16.35
N VAL A 712 0.43 -20.47 -16.09
CA VAL A 712 1.19 -19.82 -15.02
C VAL A 712 2.41 -19.17 -15.66
N ASN A 713 2.40 -17.85 -15.70
CA ASN A 713 3.41 -17.04 -16.36
C ASN A 713 4.45 -16.55 -15.35
N THR A 714 5.70 -16.47 -15.79
CA THR A 714 6.72 -15.81 -15.00
C THR A 714 6.53 -14.31 -15.04
N VAL A 715 6.62 -13.65 -13.90
CA VAL A 715 6.63 -12.19 -13.81
C VAL A 715 8.02 -11.74 -13.45
N THR A 716 8.56 -10.81 -14.22
CA THR A 716 9.83 -10.17 -13.89
C THR A 716 9.57 -9.08 -12.85
N VAL A 717 9.82 -9.38 -11.57
CA VAL A 717 9.84 -8.41 -10.47
C VAL A 717 11.28 -8.22 -10.03
N ASP A 718 11.74 -6.98 -9.85
CA ASP A 718 13.13 -6.64 -9.52
C ASP A 718 14.18 -7.13 -10.55
N GLY A 719 13.74 -7.46 -11.78
CA GLY A 719 14.57 -8.11 -12.79
C GLY A 719 14.75 -9.61 -12.61
N ASN A 720 14.03 -10.22 -11.67
CA ASN A 720 14.02 -11.65 -11.39
C ASN A 720 12.68 -12.26 -11.79
N ASN A 721 12.72 -13.29 -12.64
CA ASN A 721 11.54 -13.99 -13.17
C ASN A 721 11.40 -15.43 -12.63
N ASN A 722 12.12 -15.76 -11.56
CA ASN A 722 12.08 -17.04 -10.88
C ASN A 722 11.48 -16.95 -9.47
N ARG A 723 10.95 -15.79 -9.07
CA ARG A 723 10.32 -15.60 -7.74
C ARG A 723 8.84 -15.29 -7.78
N THR A 724 8.38 -14.68 -8.86
CA THR A 724 7.01 -14.18 -8.96
C THR A 724 6.34 -14.79 -10.17
N PHE A 725 5.15 -15.33 -9.96
CA PHE A 725 4.39 -16.04 -10.97
C PHE A 725 2.93 -15.57 -10.96
N ASP A 726 2.41 -15.30 -12.15
CA ASP A 726 1.01 -14.97 -12.36
C ASP A 726 0.30 -16.23 -12.84
N LEU A 727 -0.58 -16.76 -12.01
CA LEU A 727 -1.58 -17.75 -12.41
C LEU A 727 -2.63 -16.96 -13.20
N LYS A 728 -2.71 -17.21 -14.51
CA LYS A 728 -3.78 -16.71 -15.37
C LYS A 728 -4.89 -17.71 -15.42
N LEU A 729 -6.10 -17.24 -15.15
CA LEU A 729 -7.33 -17.99 -15.20
C LEU A 729 -8.19 -17.52 -16.37
N ASP A 730 -9.20 -18.32 -16.72
CA ASP A 730 -10.25 -17.94 -17.65
C ASP A 730 -10.93 -16.62 -17.22
N ASP A 731 -11.50 -15.91 -18.19
CA ASP A 731 -12.18 -14.61 -18.00
C ASP A 731 -13.22 -14.67 -16.85
N GLY A 732 -13.14 -13.70 -15.93
CA GLY A 732 -14.02 -13.59 -14.77
C GLY A 732 -13.85 -14.65 -13.67
N ALA A 733 -12.84 -15.54 -13.74
CA ALA A 733 -12.71 -16.66 -12.81
C ALA A 733 -12.49 -16.26 -11.34
N LEU A 734 -12.00 -15.04 -11.08
CA LEU A 734 -11.68 -14.51 -9.75
C LEU A 734 -12.68 -13.44 -9.25
N GLY A 735 -13.88 -13.39 -9.83
CA GLY A 735 -14.92 -12.41 -9.48
C GLY A 735 -15.63 -12.61 -8.13
N GLY A 736 -15.44 -13.74 -7.46
CA GLY A 736 -16.04 -14.03 -6.15
C GLY A 736 -15.45 -13.20 -5.01
N SER A 737 -15.99 -13.36 -3.79
CA SER A 737 -15.55 -12.60 -2.60
C SER A 737 -14.26 -13.12 -1.99
N LYS A 738 -13.97 -14.40 -2.15
CA LYS A 738 -12.87 -15.08 -1.47
C LYS A 738 -12.41 -16.30 -2.25
N TYR A 739 -11.12 -16.61 -2.13
CA TYR A 739 -10.52 -17.80 -2.67
C TYR A 739 -9.52 -18.40 -1.67
N VAL A 740 -9.37 -19.72 -1.64
CA VAL A 740 -8.30 -20.39 -0.90
C VAL A 740 -7.30 -20.92 -1.92
N LEU A 741 -6.10 -20.35 -1.92
CA LEU A 741 -4.98 -20.81 -2.71
C LEU A 741 -4.13 -21.78 -1.91
N THR A 742 -3.93 -22.99 -2.43
CA THR A 742 -2.91 -23.92 -1.96
C THR A 742 -1.78 -24.02 -2.97
N VAL A 743 -0.53 -23.91 -2.51
CA VAL A 743 0.68 -24.05 -3.32
C VAL A 743 1.55 -25.17 -2.74
N LYS A 744 2.00 -26.09 -3.58
CA LYS A 744 2.81 -27.25 -3.17
C LYS A 744 3.90 -27.59 -4.17
N ASN A 745 4.86 -28.42 -3.74
CA ASN A 745 5.89 -29.02 -4.58
C ASN A 745 6.81 -28.03 -5.32
N ILE A 746 6.84 -26.75 -4.94
CA ILE A 746 7.77 -25.79 -5.52
C ILE A 746 9.16 -26.05 -4.94
N ILE A 747 10.18 -26.05 -5.80
CA ILE A 747 11.57 -26.30 -5.41
C ILE A 747 12.42 -25.07 -5.71
N ASP A 748 13.42 -24.81 -4.86
CA ASP A 748 14.35 -23.70 -5.09
C ASP A 748 15.39 -24.03 -6.18
N THR A 749 16.09 -23.02 -6.68
CA THR A 749 17.12 -23.17 -7.72
C THR A 749 18.49 -23.57 -7.17
N GLU A 750 18.59 -23.98 -5.91
CA GLU A 750 19.87 -24.30 -5.27
C GLU A 750 20.46 -25.61 -5.83
N ALA A 751 21.79 -25.77 -5.75
CA ALA A 751 22.48 -26.96 -6.26
C ALA A 751 22.03 -28.28 -5.59
N LYS A 752 21.50 -28.18 -4.37
CA LYS A 752 20.75 -29.22 -3.67
C LYS A 752 19.37 -28.64 -3.36
N PRO A 753 18.38 -28.79 -4.26
CA PRO A 753 17.17 -28.01 -4.18
C PRO A 753 16.31 -28.44 -3.00
N ASN A 754 15.78 -27.47 -2.26
CA ASN A 754 14.81 -27.72 -1.20
C ASN A 754 13.38 -27.64 -1.75
N VAL A 755 12.51 -28.56 -1.34
CA VAL A 755 11.07 -28.51 -1.64
C VAL A 755 10.35 -27.66 -0.58
N MET A 756 9.46 -26.77 -1.00
CA MET A 756 8.62 -25.96 -0.11
C MET A 756 7.79 -26.84 0.83
N ASN A 757 7.44 -26.30 2.00
CA ASN A 757 6.29 -26.83 2.75
C ASN A 757 5.00 -26.38 2.03
N THR A 758 3.91 -27.17 2.14
CA THR A 758 2.61 -26.78 1.58
C THR A 758 2.16 -25.44 2.16
N TYR A 759 1.85 -24.51 1.26
CA TYR A 759 1.24 -23.23 1.60
C TYR A 759 -0.26 -23.32 1.38
N THR A 760 -1.05 -22.79 2.31
CA THR A 760 -2.50 -22.56 2.15
C THR A 760 -2.79 -21.15 2.64
N GLY A 761 -3.35 -20.31 1.78
CA GLY A 761 -3.68 -18.93 2.09
C GLY A 761 -5.03 -18.53 1.52
N THR A 762 -5.74 -17.69 2.26
CA THR A 762 -6.98 -17.06 1.81
C THR A 762 -6.66 -15.79 1.04
N LEU A 763 -7.26 -15.64 -0.13
CA LEU A 763 -7.21 -14.46 -0.97
C LEU A 763 -8.58 -13.80 -0.94
N SER A 764 -8.64 -12.49 -0.75
CA SER A 764 -9.85 -11.73 -1.05
C SER A 764 -10.02 -11.67 -2.57
N GLY A 765 -11.15 -12.16 -3.06
CA GLY A 765 -11.53 -12.00 -4.46
C GLY A 765 -11.98 -10.57 -4.76
N MET A 766 -12.26 -10.26 -6.02
CA MET A 766 -12.56 -8.86 -6.40
C MET A 766 -13.98 -8.41 -6.13
N ASP A 767 -14.90 -9.32 -5.80
CA ASP A 767 -16.31 -9.05 -5.55
C ASP A 767 -16.85 -7.77 -6.20
N ASN A 768 -16.88 -7.77 -7.53
CA ASN A 768 -17.38 -6.62 -8.30
C ASN A 768 -18.91 -6.68 -8.47
N GLU A 769 -19.50 -7.87 -8.30
CA GLU A 769 -20.92 -8.14 -8.38
C GLU A 769 -21.42 -8.36 -6.97
N GLY A 770 -22.00 -7.35 -6.29
CA GLY A 770 -22.47 -7.51 -4.91
C GLY A 770 -23.44 -8.68 -4.70
N LEU A 771 -23.98 -8.82 -3.49
CA LEU A 771 -25.00 -9.85 -3.24
C LEU A 771 -26.19 -9.67 -4.20
N GLU A 772 -26.55 -10.73 -4.93
CA GLU A 772 -27.63 -10.74 -5.92
C GLU A 772 -28.46 -12.04 -5.90
N VAL A 773 -29.73 -11.93 -6.29
CA VAL A 773 -30.61 -13.07 -6.57
C VAL A 773 -30.48 -13.42 -8.06
N THR A 774 -29.96 -14.61 -8.36
CA THR A 774 -29.66 -15.05 -9.72
C THR A 774 -30.88 -15.62 -10.42
N GLU A 775 -31.75 -16.31 -9.69
CA GLU A 775 -32.94 -16.95 -10.26
C GLU A 775 -34.07 -17.10 -9.22
N VAL A 776 -35.32 -16.95 -9.68
CA VAL A 776 -36.54 -17.30 -8.92
C VAL A 776 -37.39 -18.22 -9.80
N VAL A 777 -37.52 -19.47 -9.43
CA VAL A 777 -38.14 -20.49 -10.29
C VAL A 777 -39.09 -21.40 -9.53
N LYS A 778 -40.21 -21.75 -10.16
CA LYS A 778 -41.14 -22.72 -9.62
C LYS A 778 -40.52 -24.12 -9.63
N ARG A 779 -40.62 -24.86 -8.53
CA ARG A 779 -40.13 -26.24 -8.48
C ARG A 779 -40.84 -27.15 -9.48
N SER A 780 -40.09 -28.00 -10.17
CA SER A 780 -40.60 -28.94 -11.19
C SER A 780 -41.39 -30.10 -10.58
N ASP A 781 -41.04 -30.49 -9.36
CA ASP A 781 -41.57 -31.63 -8.62
C ASP A 781 -42.69 -31.25 -7.63
N ASN A 782 -42.74 -29.99 -7.20
CA ASN A 782 -43.75 -29.46 -6.29
C ASN A 782 -44.38 -28.15 -6.80
N SER A 783 -45.63 -28.24 -7.24
CA SER A 783 -46.39 -27.10 -7.79
C SER A 783 -46.69 -25.96 -6.79
N GLN A 784 -46.48 -26.19 -5.49
CA GLN A 784 -46.68 -25.23 -4.41
C GLN A 784 -45.36 -24.64 -3.87
N ALA A 785 -44.23 -24.94 -4.50
CA ALA A 785 -42.94 -24.46 -4.04
C ALA A 785 -42.19 -23.66 -5.11
N VAL A 786 -41.40 -22.69 -4.65
CA VAL A 786 -40.54 -21.82 -5.46
C VAL A 786 -39.14 -21.85 -4.87
N ALA A 787 -38.14 -22.09 -5.70
CA ALA A 787 -36.73 -21.97 -5.35
C ALA A 787 -36.23 -20.55 -5.71
N ILE A 788 -35.48 -19.94 -4.80
CA ILE A 788 -34.72 -18.71 -5.02
C ILE A 788 -33.25 -19.07 -4.96
N PHE A 789 -32.46 -18.64 -5.93
CA PHE A 789 -31.01 -18.85 -6.00
C PHE A 789 -30.26 -17.53 -5.80
N PHE A 790 -29.14 -17.61 -5.09
CA PHE A 790 -28.23 -16.51 -4.84
C PHE A 790 -26.92 -16.72 -5.61
N ASN A 791 -26.17 -15.63 -5.87
CA ASN A 791 -24.87 -15.73 -6.53
C ASN A 791 -23.75 -16.28 -5.63
N ARG A 792 -24.02 -16.48 -4.33
CA ARG A 792 -23.05 -16.89 -3.30
C ARG A 792 -23.74 -17.58 -2.13
N THR A 793 -22.96 -18.20 -1.25
CA THR A 793 -23.42 -18.75 0.02
C THR A 793 -23.97 -17.66 0.93
N MET A 794 -25.12 -17.93 1.56
CA MET A 794 -25.79 -17.00 2.44
C MET A 794 -25.53 -17.33 3.92
N ASP A 795 -25.71 -16.33 4.79
CA ASP A 795 -25.76 -16.59 6.23
C ASP A 795 -26.99 -17.44 6.56
N ASP A 796 -26.77 -18.60 7.19
CA ASP A 796 -27.78 -19.62 7.54
C ASP A 796 -28.95 -19.03 8.34
N ASP A 797 -28.67 -18.17 9.32
CA ASP A 797 -29.70 -17.52 10.13
C ASP A 797 -30.57 -16.57 9.27
N SER A 798 -29.95 -15.79 8.39
CA SER A 798 -30.65 -14.83 7.55
C SER A 798 -31.48 -15.49 6.44
N ILE A 799 -30.97 -16.55 5.80
CA ILE A 799 -31.65 -17.28 4.72
C ILE A 799 -32.75 -18.21 5.27
N SER A 800 -32.63 -18.65 6.52
CA SER A 800 -33.67 -19.41 7.21
C SER A 800 -34.83 -18.54 7.72
N ASP A 801 -34.63 -17.22 7.93
CA ASP A 801 -35.67 -16.37 8.49
C ASP A 801 -36.80 -16.08 7.50
N LYS A 802 -37.93 -16.74 7.73
CA LYS A 802 -39.20 -16.51 7.02
C LYS A 802 -39.61 -15.04 6.91
N SER A 803 -39.23 -14.20 7.87
CA SER A 803 -39.55 -12.77 7.87
C SER A 803 -38.85 -12.00 6.74
N ASN A 804 -37.79 -12.56 6.16
CA ASN A 804 -37.01 -11.97 5.08
C ASN A 804 -37.63 -12.16 3.69
N TYR A 805 -38.71 -12.92 3.59
CA TYR A 805 -39.36 -13.26 2.33
C TYR A 805 -40.73 -12.57 2.18
N VAL A 806 -40.97 -12.06 0.98
CA VAL A 806 -42.23 -11.41 0.58
C VAL A 806 -42.67 -11.91 -0.78
N PHE A 807 -43.94 -11.74 -1.12
CA PHE A 807 -44.45 -12.03 -2.46
C PHE A 807 -45.34 -10.91 -2.97
N ARG A 808 -45.36 -10.71 -4.29
CA ARG A 808 -46.37 -9.88 -4.94
C ARG A 808 -47.54 -10.75 -5.37
N ASP A 809 -48.73 -10.35 -4.96
CA ASP A 809 -49.95 -11.06 -5.33
C ASP A 809 -50.49 -10.65 -6.72
N GLY A 810 -51.51 -11.36 -7.22
CA GLY A 810 -52.17 -11.06 -8.49
C GLY A 810 -52.91 -9.72 -8.54
N THR A 811 -53.07 -9.02 -7.41
CA THR A 811 -53.62 -7.66 -7.36
C THR A 811 -52.53 -6.59 -7.45
N GLY A 812 -51.26 -6.98 -7.34
CA GLY A 812 -50.09 -6.11 -7.38
C GLY A 812 -49.56 -5.69 -6.01
N GLU A 813 -50.17 -6.13 -4.90
CA GLU A 813 -49.71 -5.80 -3.54
C GLU A 813 -48.56 -6.72 -3.11
N VAL A 814 -47.53 -6.15 -2.47
CA VAL A 814 -46.45 -6.90 -1.82
C VAL A 814 -46.90 -7.30 -0.42
N ARG A 815 -46.81 -8.59 -0.09
CA ARG A 815 -47.26 -9.17 1.18
C ARG A 815 -46.17 -10.03 1.81
N SER A 816 -46.17 -10.13 3.13
CA SER A 816 -45.39 -11.14 3.87
C SER A 816 -45.91 -12.55 3.55
N LEU A 817 -45.03 -13.56 3.68
CA LEU A 817 -45.42 -14.96 3.50
C LEU A 817 -46.59 -15.36 4.43
N PRO A 818 -47.54 -16.20 3.96
CA PRO A 818 -48.66 -16.64 4.78
C PRO A 818 -48.19 -17.53 5.94
N GLY A 819 -48.97 -17.58 7.03
CA GLY A 819 -48.61 -18.30 8.26
C GLY A 819 -48.21 -19.77 8.04
N GLY A 820 -48.86 -20.46 7.09
CA GLY A 820 -48.55 -21.86 6.76
C GLY A 820 -47.43 -22.09 5.73
N ALA A 821 -46.78 -21.04 5.21
CA ALA A 821 -45.64 -21.21 4.32
C ALA A 821 -44.41 -21.73 5.07
N ILE A 822 -43.60 -22.56 4.41
CA ILE A 822 -42.35 -23.13 4.94
C ILE A 822 -41.18 -22.58 4.10
N VAL A 823 -40.11 -22.18 4.78
CA VAL A 823 -38.86 -21.73 4.17
C VAL A 823 -37.80 -22.76 4.54
N THR A 824 -37.17 -23.34 3.53
CA THR A 824 -36.17 -24.40 3.70
C THR A 824 -34.94 -24.02 2.88
N PRO A 825 -33.84 -23.60 3.51
CA PRO A 825 -32.56 -23.45 2.83
C PRO A 825 -32.08 -24.80 2.26
N ALA A 826 -31.38 -24.74 1.15
CA ALA A 826 -30.65 -25.90 0.63
C ALA A 826 -29.40 -26.17 1.48
N TYR A 827 -28.84 -27.37 1.36
CA TYR A 827 -27.67 -27.78 2.17
C TYR A 827 -26.41 -26.94 1.92
N ASP A 828 -26.34 -26.23 0.80
CA ASP A 828 -25.22 -25.36 0.42
C ASP A 828 -25.46 -23.87 0.72
N ASP A 829 -26.60 -23.52 1.34
CA ASP A 829 -27.03 -22.16 1.65
C ASP A 829 -27.02 -21.17 0.46
N LYS A 830 -27.02 -21.67 -0.77
CA LYS A 830 -27.05 -20.87 -2.01
C LYS A 830 -28.43 -20.75 -2.62
N SER A 831 -29.38 -21.48 -2.07
CA SER A 831 -30.75 -21.42 -2.49
C SER A 831 -31.70 -21.71 -1.35
N VAL A 832 -32.94 -21.27 -1.52
CA VAL A 832 -33.99 -21.47 -0.53
C VAL A 832 -35.28 -21.84 -1.23
N THR A 833 -35.94 -22.85 -0.71
CA THR A 833 -37.27 -23.27 -1.17
C THR A 833 -38.33 -22.64 -0.28
N VAL A 834 -39.26 -21.89 -0.87
CA VAL A 834 -40.45 -21.37 -0.22
C VAL A 834 -41.67 -22.18 -0.67
N GLU A 835 -42.23 -22.98 0.23
CA GLU A 835 -43.45 -23.75 0.00
C GLU A 835 -44.68 -23.02 0.53
N PHE A 836 -45.67 -22.81 -0.34
CA PHE A 836 -46.93 -22.15 -0.01
C PHE A 836 -48.02 -23.17 0.36
N PRO A 837 -49.00 -22.79 1.21
CA PRO A 837 -50.18 -23.62 1.45
C PRO A 837 -50.98 -23.82 0.16
N SER A 838 -51.59 -25.01 -0.01
CA SER A 838 -52.37 -25.40 -1.19
C SER A 838 -53.54 -24.49 -1.58
N SER A 839 -53.88 -23.50 -0.75
CA SER A 839 -54.86 -22.46 -1.05
C SER A 839 -54.31 -21.32 -1.92
N TYR A 840 -53.01 -21.30 -2.22
CA TYR A 840 -52.33 -20.32 -3.07
C TYR A 840 -52.04 -20.93 -4.45
N ASN A 841 -52.05 -20.08 -5.48
CA ASN A 841 -51.66 -20.46 -6.83
C ASN A 841 -50.35 -19.76 -7.19
N ILE A 842 -49.38 -20.47 -7.75
CA ILE A 842 -48.05 -19.93 -8.06
C ILE A 842 -47.87 -19.76 -9.57
N GLY A 843 -47.50 -18.54 -9.99
CA GLY A 843 -47.04 -18.18 -11.33
C GLY A 843 -47.93 -17.17 -12.05
N THR A 844 -49.26 -17.39 -12.08
CA THR A 844 -50.19 -16.48 -12.78
C THR A 844 -51.53 -16.37 -12.04
N GLY A 845 -52.16 -15.20 -12.11
CA GLY A 845 -53.48 -14.96 -11.54
C GLY A 845 -53.73 -13.49 -11.24
N ASN A 846 -54.91 -13.15 -10.72
CA ASN A 846 -55.34 -11.77 -10.48
C ASN A 846 -56.00 -11.57 -9.09
N THR A 847 -55.84 -12.52 -8.19
CA THR A 847 -56.37 -12.51 -6.83
C THR A 847 -55.27 -12.38 -5.78
N ALA A 848 -55.66 -12.06 -4.54
CA ALA A 848 -54.73 -11.95 -3.42
C ALA A 848 -54.07 -13.29 -2.99
N ARG A 849 -54.52 -14.42 -3.58
CA ARG A 849 -53.97 -15.76 -3.35
C ARG A 849 -53.08 -16.25 -4.49
N ASP A 850 -52.93 -15.44 -5.55
CA ASP A 850 -52.06 -15.79 -6.66
C ASP A 850 -50.69 -15.15 -6.43
N VAL A 851 -49.66 -15.97 -6.27
CA VAL A 851 -48.26 -15.57 -6.07
C VAL A 851 -47.63 -15.36 -7.44
N VAL A 852 -47.39 -14.10 -7.82
CA VAL A 852 -46.90 -13.73 -9.16
C VAL A 852 -45.40 -13.47 -9.15
N GLN A 853 -44.90 -12.83 -8.09
CA GLN A 853 -43.47 -12.54 -7.88
C GLN A 853 -43.07 -12.94 -6.46
N LEU A 854 -41.81 -13.30 -6.28
CA LEU A 854 -41.23 -13.61 -4.97
C LEU A 854 -40.01 -12.71 -4.72
N GLY A 855 -39.80 -12.32 -3.48
CA GLY A 855 -38.77 -11.36 -3.12
C GLY A 855 -38.16 -11.59 -1.74
N VAL A 856 -37.01 -10.95 -1.55
CA VAL A 856 -36.14 -11.05 -0.36
C VAL A 856 -35.71 -9.64 0.07
N LYS A 857 -35.54 -9.40 1.37
CA LYS A 857 -35.16 -8.08 1.91
C LYS A 857 -33.89 -8.03 2.75
N ASP A 858 -33.83 -8.80 3.84
CA ASP A 858 -32.78 -8.67 4.87
C ASP A 858 -31.91 -9.93 4.97
N VAL A 859 -31.75 -10.64 3.84
CA VAL A 859 -30.77 -11.72 3.70
C VAL A 859 -29.39 -11.13 3.50
N VAL A 860 -28.40 -11.69 4.17
CA VAL A 860 -26.98 -11.32 4.07
C VAL A 860 -26.13 -12.52 3.71
N ASP A 861 -24.97 -12.29 3.09
CA ASP A 861 -23.98 -13.35 2.93
C ASP A 861 -23.24 -13.65 4.25
N GLU A 862 -22.41 -14.68 4.27
CA GLU A 862 -21.61 -15.05 5.46
C GLU A 862 -20.71 -13.92 5.97
N ASP A 863 -20.36 -12.96 5.09
CA ASP A 863 -19.54 -11.79 5.41
C ASP A 863 -20.39 -10.58 5.89
N GLY A 864 -21.71 -10.72 5.94
CA GLY A 864 -22.66 -9.70 6.41
C GLY A 864 -23.06 -8.66 5.36
N ASN A 865 -22.73 -8.87 4.08
CA ASN A 865 -23.13 -7.98 3.00
C ASN A 865 -24.61 -8.17 2.63
N SER A 866 -25.31 -7.08 2.36
CA SER A 866 -26.74 -7.07 1.98
C SER A 866 -26.95 -6.80 0.49
N LEU A 867 -28.10 -7.20 -0.06
CA LEU A 867 -28.53 -6.87 -1.42
C LEU A 867 -28.44 -5.35 -1.67
N ALA A 868 -27.81 -4.97 -2.78
CA ALA A 868 -27.73 -3.56 -3.18
C ALA A 868 -29.15 -2.99 -3.32
N LEU A 869 -29.50 -1.99 -2.49
CA LEU A 869 -30.81 -1.31 -2.39
C LEU A 869 -31.90 -1.97 -1.51
N GLY A 870 -31.59 -2.98 -0.71
CA GLY A 870 -32.39 -3.37 0.47
C GLY A 870 -33.71 -4.12 0.22
N SER A 871 -34.04 -4.49 -1.02
CA SER A 871 -35.00 -5.56 -1.33
C SER A 871 -34.99 -5.95 -2.81
N TYR A 872 -35.06 -7.25 -3.10
CA TYR A 872 -35.24 -7.80 -4.44
C TYR A 872 -36.65 -8.38 -4.57
N ILE A 873 -37.30 -8.20 -5.72
CA ILE A 873 -38.55 -8.90 -6.07
C ILE A 873 -38.55 -9.25 -7.55
N GLY A 874 -38.60 -10.55 -7.86
CA GLY A 874 -38.44 -11.09 -9.20
C GLY A 874 -39.66 -11.89 -9.66
N ASP A 875 -39.87 -11.95 -10.98
CA ASP A 875 -40.87 -12.81 -11.61
C ASP A 875 -40.54 -14.30 -11.38
N ILE A 876 -41.57 -15.12 -11.15
CA ILE A 876 -41.40 -16.56 -10.98
C ILE A 876 -41.28 -17.23 -12.35
N GLY A 877 -40.08 -17.70 -12.68
CA GLY A 877 -39.80 -18.45 -13.88
C GLY A 877 -40.52 -19.81 -13.93
N THR A 878 -40.79 -20.28 -15.15
CA THR A 878 -41.34 -21.62 -15.44
C THR A 878 -40.35 -22.53 -16.17
N SER A 879 -39.09 -22.10 -16.27
CA SER A 879 -38.04 -22.79 -17.03
C SER A 879 -37.64 -24.09 -16.36
N SER A 880 -37.90 -25.21 -17.05
CA SER A 880 -37.43 -26.55 -16.71
C SER A 880 -36.03 -26.86 -17.31
N GLY A 881 -35.23 -25.83 -17.59
CA GLY A 881 -33.98 -25.94 -18.36
C GLY A 881 -32.76 -26.38 -17.54
N ASN A 882 -32.00 -27.33 -18.11
CA ASN A 882 -30.69 -27.89 -17.74
C ASN A 882 -30.36 -27.96 -16.24
N GLY A 883 -30.77 -29.06 -15.59
CA GLY A 883 -30.27 -29.38 -14.25
C GLY A 883 -28.76 -29.70 -14.22
N PRO A 884 -28.25 -30.12 -13.05
CA PRO A 884 -26.83 -30.38 -12.81
C PRO A 884 -26.20 -31.29 -13.88
N GLY A 885 -24.95 -31.05 -14.29
CA GLY A 885 -24.25 -31.93 -15.24
C GLY A 885 -22.74 -31.95 -15.01
N ILE A 886 -22.08 -33.05 -15.38
CA ILE A 886 -20.62 -33.21 -15.22
C ILE A 886 -19.88 -32.08 -15.96
N ILE A 887 -18.98 -31.39 -15.25
CA ILE A 887 -17.99 -30.50 -15.85
C ILE A 887 -16.82 -31.35 -16.34
N SER A 888 -16.54 -31.28 -17.65
CA SER A 888 -15.46 -32.08 -18.25
C SER A 888 -14.09 -31.71 -17.68
N GLY A 889 -13.24 -32.72 -17.41
CA GLY A 889 -11.86 -32.52 -16.95
C GLY A 889 -11.71 -32.30 -15.44
N THR A 890 -12.80 -32.35 -14.68
CA THR A 890 -12.78 -32.15 -13.21
C THR A 890 -12.63 -33.43 -12.40
N ALA A 891 -12.73 -34.60 -13.05
CA ALA A 891 -12.74 -35.87 -12.33
C ALA A 891 -11.32 -36.31 -11.91
N GLN A 892 -11.14 -36.61 -10.62
CA GLN A 892 -9.84 -36.99 -10.04
C GLN A 892 -9.98 -38.17 -9.08
N MET A 893 -9.03 -39.09 -9.13
CA MET A 893 -8.92 -40.24 -8.24
C MET A 893 -7.84 -40.03 -7.17
N THR A 894 -8.17 -40.39 -5.94
CA THR A 894 -7.24 -40.44 -4.80
C THR A 894 -7.38 -41.76 -4.04
N PHE A 895 -6.34 -42.09 -3.26
CA PHE A 895 -6.28 -43.30 -2.45
C PHE A 895 -6.32 -42.96 -0.96
N SER A 896 -6.94 -43.82 -0.16
CA SER A 896 -7.04 -43.66 1.29
C SER A 896 -6.86 -45.02 1.96
N GLY A 897 -5.60 -45.42 2.16
CA GLY A 897 -5.28 -46.84 2.32
C GLY A 897 -5.65 -47.58 1.04
N ASP A 898 -6.32 -48.72 1.17
CA ASP A 898 -6.79 -49.52 0.02
C ASP A 898 -8.07 -48.98 -0.67
N ASP A 899 -8.73 -47.96 -0.11
CA ASP A 899 -9.97 -47.39 -0.67
C ASP A 899 -9.67 -46.42 -1.84
N ILE A 900 -10.53 -46.43 -2.86
CA ILE A 900 -10.52 -45.46 -3.97
C ILE A 900 -11.57 -44.38 -3.73
N ARG A 901 -11.19 -43.11 -3.90
CA ARG A 901 -12.11 -41.97 -3.97
C ARG A 901 -12.01 -41.28 -5.33
N VAL A 902 -13.15 -41.11 -6.00
CA VAL A 902 -13.26 -40.37 -7.27
C VAL A 902 -14.12 -39.13 -7.05
N LYS A 903 -13.49 -37.96 -7.11
CA LYS A 903 -14.15 -36.65 -7.09
C LYS A 903 -14.52 -36.23 -8.51
N VAL A 904 -15.68 -35.63 -8.73
CA VAL A 904 -16.09 -34.97 -9.99
C VAL A 904 -16.98 -33.77 -9.70
N SER A 905 -16.79 -32.66 -10.43
CA SER A 905 -17.57 -31.43 -10.22
C SER A 905 -18.75 -31.33 -11.19
N LEU A 906 -19.87 -30.80 -10.70
CA LEU A 906 -21.09 -30.55 -11.47
C LEU A 906 -21.27 -29.06 -11.77
N SER A 907 -22.09 -28.73 -12.76
CA SER A 907 -22.43 -27.35 -13.11
C SER A 907 -23.27 -26.63 -12.05
N GLU A 908 -23.97 -27.38 -11.20
CA GLU A 908 -24.86 -26.91 -10.12
C GLU A 908 -24.85 -27.97 -9.01
N ALA A 909 -25.11 -27.56 -7.76
CA ALA A 909 -25.16 -28.45 -6.61
C ALA A 909 -26.37 -29.39 -6.63
N LEU A 910 -26.25 -30.52 -5.94
CA LEU A 910 -27.34 -31.47 -5.75
C LEU A 910 -28.01 -31.25 -4.38
N ASP A 911 -29.33 -31.05 -4.40
CA ASP A 911 -30.19 -31.04 -3.20
C ASP A 911 -30.57 -32.49 -2.81
N VAL A 912 -30.79 -33.34 -3.83
CA VAL A 912 -31.01 -34.78 -3.66
C VAL A 912 -29.90 -35.53 -4.40
N PHE A 913 -29.13 -36.33 -3.66
CA PHE A 913 -28.05 -37.17 -4.20
C PHE A 913 -28.45 -38.65 -4.20
N ASP A 914 -28.49 -39.26 -5.39
CA ASP A 914 -28.68 -40.70 -5.58
C ASP A 914 -27.39 -41.35 -6.12
N LEU A 915 -26.83 -42.26 -5.32
CA LEU A 915 -25.62 -43.00 -5.67
C LEU A 915 -25.78 -43.85 -6.93
N ASP A 916 -27.01 -44.27 -7.26
CA ASP A 916 -27.29 -45.08 -8.45
C ASP A 916 -27.09 -44.34 -9.77
N ASP A 917 -26.97 -43.01 -9.74
CA ASP A 917 -26.71 -42.20 -10.93
C ASP A 917 -25.27 -42.32 -11.44
N PHE A 918 -24.30 -42.67 -10.60
CA PHE A 918 -22.88 -42.55 -10.95
C PHE A 918 -22.20 -43.90 -11.21
N ARG A 919 -21.29 -43.95 -12.19
CA ARG A 919 -20.39 -45.08 -12.46
C ARG A 919 -18.96 -44.61 -12.69
N VAL A 920 -17.97 -45.34 -12.17
CA VAL A 920 -16.56 -45.20 -12.56
C VAL A 920 -16.17 -46.45 -13.32
N ASP A 921 -15.86 -46.29 -14.60
CA ASP A 921 -15.56 -47.38 -15.53
C ASP A 921 -16.59 -48.52 -15.48
N GLY A 922 -17.87 -48.16 -15.49
CA GLY A 922 -18.99 -49.09 -15.40
C GLY A 922 -19.29 -49.63 -13.99
N ASN A 923 -18.41 -49.42 -13.01
CA ASN A 923 -18.58 -49.89 -11.64
C ASN A 923 -19.44 -48.92 -10.80
N LYS A 924 -20.34 -49.47 -9.97
CA LYS A 924 -21.15 -48.69 -9.02
C LYS A 924 -20.36 -48.41 -7.73
N PRO A 925 -20.31 -47.15 -7.25
CA PRO A 925 -19.70 -46.78 -5.97
C PRO A 925 -20.35 -47.50 -4.78
N ASP A 926 -19.60 -47.69 -3.69
CA ASP A 926 -20.13 -48.29 -2.46
C ASP A 926 -20.74 -47.23 -1.52
N SER A 927 -20.26 -46.00 -1.59
CA SER A 927 -20.84 -44.82 -0.93
C SER A 927 -20.45 -43.55 -1.67
N GLY A 928 -21.07 -42.42 -1.34
CA GLY A 928 -20.68 -41.12 -1.88
C GLY A 928 -21.18 -39.97 -1.01
N ILE A 929 -20.59 -38.81 -1.20
CA ILE A 929 -20.97 -37.56 -0.54
C ILE A 929 -20.95 -36.41 -1.55
N THR A 930 -21.71 -35.36 -1.26
CA THR A 930 -21.67 -34.09 -1.98
C THR A 930 -21.04 -33.01 -1.12
N SER A 931 -20.36 -32.06 -1.75
CA SER A 931 -19.78 -30.88 -1.11
C SER A 931 -19.83 -29.72 -2.11
N GLY A 932 -20.79 -28.81 -1.94
CA GLY A 932 -21.11 -27.82 -2.97
C GLY A 932 -21.45 -28.50 -4.30
N ASN A 933 -20.72 -28.14 -5.37
CA ASN A 933 -20.89 -28.75 -6.69
C ASN A 933 -20.15 -30.09 -6.86
N ASP A 934 -19.34 -30.52 -5.89
CA ASP A 934 -18.53 -31.72 -6.00
C ASP A 934 -19.27 -32.97 -5.53
N VAL A 935 -19.11 -34.06 -6.29
CA VAL A 935 -19.54 -35.41 -5.94
C VAL A 935 -18.29 -36.25 -5.69
N ILE A 936 -18.18 -36.84 -4.49
CA ILE A 936 -17.08 -37.73 -4.12
C ILE A 936 -17.63 -39.15 -4.00
N LEU A 937 -17.22 -40.02 -4.92
CA LEU A 937 -17.60 -41.42 -5.01
C LEU A 937 -16.55 -42.30 -4.33
N ILE A 938 -16.96 -43.21 -3.47
CA ILE A 938 -16.06 -44.00 -2.61
C ILE A 938 -16.25 -45.50 -2.90
N TYR A 939 -15.13 -46.19 -3.12
CA TYR A 939 -15.04 -47.64 -3.32
C TYR A 939 -14.18 -48.24 -2.21
N LYS A 940 -14.75 -49.17 -1.43
CA LYS A 940 -14.13 -49.68 -0.20
C LYS A 940 -13.47 -51.04 -0.39
N SER A 941 -12.26 -51.20 0.14
CA SER A 941 -11.57 -52.49 0.16
C SER A 941 -12.27 -53.51 1.07
N GLY A 942 -12.21 -54.80 0.71
CA GLY A 942 -12.77 -55.90 1.51
C GLY A 942 -14.30 -56.09 1.46
N VAL A 943 -15.04 -55.25 0.73
CA VAL A 943 -16.44 -55.52 0.38
C VAL A 943 -16.47 -56.68 -0.63
N LYS A 944 -17.38 -57.67 -0.46
CA LYS A 944 -17.54 -58.81 -1.39
C LYS A 944 -17.84 -58.30 -2.81
N ASN A 945 -16.78 -58.05 -3.59
CA ASN A 945 -16.65 -57.80 -5.02
C ASN A 945 -15.31 -57.09 -5.26
N GLY A 946 -14.20 -57.68 -4.79
CA GLY A 946 -12.83 -57.16 -4.95
C GLY A 946 -12.38 -56.96 -6.40
N GLU A 947 -13.23 -57.28 -7.38
CA GLU A 947 -13.06 -56.98 -8.79
C GLU A 947 -13.20 -55.47 -9.08
N LYS A 948 -14.06 -54.71 -8.37
CA LYS A 948 -14.33 -53.29 -8.72
C LYS A 948 -13.09 -52.39 -8.64
N ILE A 949 -12.33 -52.50 -7.54
CA ILE A 949 -11.12 -51.68 -7.31
C ILE A 949 -10.06 -52.05 -8.34
N GLU A 950 -9.90 -53.36 -8.61
CA GLU A 950 -8.93 -53.86 -9.56
C GLU A 950 -9.28 -53.50 -11.00
N ASP A 951 -10.56 -53.59 -11.39
CA ASP A 951 -11.09 -53.13 -12.68
C ASP A 951 -10.76 -51.66 -12.90
N ILE A 952 -11.05 -50.81 -11.90
CA ILE A 952 -10.77 -49.37 -11.96
C ILE A 952 -9.26 -49.09 -12.07
N LYS A 953 -8.41 -49.84 -11.35
CA LYS A 953 -6.94 -49.70 -11.43
C LYS A 953 -6.40 -50.13 -12.79
N ASN A 954 -6.90 -51.25 -13.33
CA ASN A 954 -6.48 -51.85 -14.60
C ASN A 954 -6.85 -50.99 -15.81
N SER A 955 -7.98 -50.28 -15.75
CA SER A 955 -8.41 -49.37 -16.81
C SER A 955 -7.46 -48.18 -16.99
N GLY A 956 -6.68 -47.83 -15.96
CA GLY A 956 -5.59 -46.86 -16.04
C GLY A 956 -6.02 -45.57 -16.76
N GLU A 957 -5.25 -45.16 -17.78
CA GLU A 957 -5.49 -43.92 -18.55
C GLU A 957 -6.85 -43.83 -19.29
N SER A 958 -7.59 -44.93 -19.39
CA SER A 958 -8.90 -44.99 -20.06
C SER A 958 -10.10 -44.83 -19.12
N THR A 959 -9.87 -44.74 -17.80
CA THR A 959 -10.93 -44.67 -16.79
C THR A 959 -11.81 -43.43 -16.98
N THR A 960 -13.12 -43.63 -16.90
CA THR A 960 -14.13 -42.56 -17.00
C THR A 960 -15.07 -42.57 -15.80
N VAL A 961 -15.58 -41.39 -15.43
CA VAL A 961 -16.72 -41.26 -14.54
C VAL A 961 -17.92 -40.81 -15.37
N SER A 962 -19.08 -41.39 -15.11
CA SER A 962 -20.29 -41.15 -15.89
C SER A 962 -21.52 -41.07 -15.01
N VAL A 963 -22.48 -40.25 -15.44
CA VAL A 963 -23.85 -40.22 -14.95
C VAL A 963 -24.71 -41.06 -15.90
N VAL A 964 -25.22 -42.18 -15.40
CA VAL A 964 -25.96 -43.20 -16.17
C VAL A 964 -27.46 -43.21 -15.90
N ASN A 965 -27.91 -42.62 -14.79
CA ASN A 965 -29.33 -42.40 -14.45
C ASN A 965 -29.55 -40.91 -14.13
N ASN A 966 -30.76 -40.52 -13.72
CA ASN A 966 -31.13 -39.11 -13.54
C ASN A 966 -32.00 -38.86 -12.28
N SER A 967 -31.82 -39.64 -11.22
CA SER A 967 -32.63 -39.54 -10.00
C SER A 967 -32.26 -38.34 -9.12
N SER A 968 -31.00 -37.90 -9.14
CA SER A 968 -30.49 -36.76 -8.39
C SER A 968 -31.07 -35.45 -8.93
N THR A 969 -31.36 -34.50 -8.05
CA THR A 969 -31.95 -33.20 -8.40
C THR A 969 -31.30 -32.05 -7.66
N ASP A 970 -31.37 -30.86 -8.25
CA ASP A 970 -31.06 -29.60 -7.56
C ASP A 970 -32.25 -29.08 -6.72
N SER A 971 -32.09 -27.90 -6.11
CA SER A 971 -33.12 -27.24 -5.28
C SER A 971 -34.39 -26.83 -6.04
N ALA A 972 -34.33 -26.73 -7.37
CA ALA A 972 -35.50 -26.49 -8.22
C ALA A 972 -36.21 -27.80 -8.62
N GLY A 973 -35.67 -28.97 -8.26
CA GLY A 973 -36.16 -30.28 -8.65
C GLY A 973 -35.74 -30.71 -10.06
N ARG A 974 -34.75 -30.05 -10.67
CA ARG A 974 -34.25 -30.38 -12.02
C ARG A 974 -33.32 -31.58 -11.94
N ASN A 975 -33.58 -32.60 -12.76
CA ASN A 975 -32.79 -33.84 -12.78
C ASN A 975 -31.36 -33.62 -13.30
N ILE A 976 -30.41 -34.37 -12.73
CA ILE A 976 -29.03 -34.45 -13.23
C ILE A 976 -28.99 -34.96 -14.68
N ARG A 977 -28.12 -34.38 -15.48
CA ARG A 977 -27.91 -34.71 -16.90
C ARG A 977 -26.93 -35.86 -17.04
N THR A 978 -27.22 -36.76 -17.97
CA THR A 978 -26.29 -37.81 -18.36
C THR A 978 -25.05 -37.23 -19.02
N GLY A 979 -23.90 -37.85 -18.81
CA GLY A 979 -22.62 -37.38 -19.31
C GLY A 979 -21.46 -38.24 -18.80
N SER A 980 -20.27 -38.02 -19.34
CA SER A 980 -19.06 -38.71 -18.90
C SER A 980 -17.83 -37.84 -19.07
N THR A 981 -16.83 -38.01 -18.20
CA THR A 981 -15.51 -37.40 -18.38
C THR A 981 -14.41 -38.38 -17.96
N LYS A 982 -13.18 -38.18 -18.48
CA LYS A 982 -12.02 -38.99 -18.09
C LYS A 982 -11.68 -38.71 -16.63
N VAL A 983 -11.34 -39.76 -15.88
CA VAL A 983 -10.85 -39.64 -14.49
C VAL A 983 -9.34 -39.53 -14.52
N TYR A 984 -8.82 -38.47 -13.91
CA TYR A 984 -7.40 -38.38 -13.65
C TYR A 984 -6.99 -39.43 -12.60
N ILE A 985 -5.98 -40.24 -12.91
CA ILE A 985 -5.47 -41.30 -12.02
C ILE A 985 -3.96 -41.07 -11.81
N PRO A 986 -3.45 -41.12 -10.56
CA PRO A 986 -2.00 -41.14 -10.29
C PRO A 986 -1.31 -42.43 -10.80
N PRO A 987 -0.05 -42.40 -11.26
CA PRO A 987 0.65 -43.62 -11.67
C PRO A 987 0.80 -44.61 -10.52
N MET A 988 0.53 -45.89 -10.78
CA MET A 988 0.67 -46.99 -9.81
C MET A 988 1.30 -48.22 -10.46
N THR A 989 1.92 -49.08 -9.65
CA THR A 989 2.51 -50.36 -10.07
C THR A 989 1.57 -51.53 -9.74
N GLU A 990 1.59 -52.58 -10.57
CA GLU A 990 0.79 -53.80 -10.34
C GLU A 990 1.41 -54.76 -9.30
N SER A 991 2.69 -54.56 -8.94
CA SER A 991 3.46 -55.43 -8.03
C SER A 991 4.47 -54.59 -7.23
N ASP A 992 4.82 -55.04 -6.02
CA ASP A 992 5.93 -54.52 -5.22
C ASP A 992 7.21 -55.34 -5.40
N GLN A 993 7.18 -56.40 -6.22
CA GLN A 993 8.31 -57.27 -6.54
C GLN A 993 8.51 -57.41 -8.05
N PHE A 994 9.74 -57.20 -8.48
CA PHE A 994 10.13 -57.19 -9.89
C PHE A 994 11.30 -58.14 -10.13
N ASP A 995 11.37 -58.71 -11.33
CA ASP A 995 12.48 -59.58 -11.73
C ASP A 995 13.74 -58.75 -12.04
N ALA A 996 14.85 -59.17 -11.43
CA ALA A 996 16.17 -58.71 -11.80
C ALA A 996 16.56 -59.23 -13.19
N VAL A 997 16.97 -58.31 -14.05
CA VAL A 997 17.54 -58.62 -15.37
C VAL A 997 19.04 -58.34 -15.31
N SER A 998 19.87 -59.38 -15.38
CA SER A 998 21.33 -59.23 -15.43
C SER A 998 21.84 -59.24 -16.87
N ALA A 999 22.74 -58.31 -17.20
CA ALA A 999 23.40 -58.22 -18.50
C ALA A 999 24.89 -57.92 -18.33
N SER A 1000 25.70 -58.20 -19.36
CA SER A 1000 27.17 -58.09 -19.29
C SER A 1000 27.72 -56.68 -18.97
N ASN A 1001 26.88 -55.65 -19.06
CA ASN A 1001 27.30 -54.24 -19.01
C ASN A 1001 26.66 -53.45 -17.84
N ALA A 1002 25.49 -53.88 -17.36
CA ALA A 1002 24.78 -53.30 -16.21
C ALA A 1002 23.63 -54.24 -15.82
N ASP A 1003 23.34 -54.36 -14.53
CA ASP A 1003 22.17 -55.08 -14.04
C ASP A 1003 20.97 -54.12 -13.95
N THR A 1004 19.75 -54.57 -14.23
CA THR A 1004 18.57 -53.71 -14.29
C THR A 1004 17.34 -54.26 -13.58
N VAL A 1005 16.50 -53.35 -13.07
CA VAL A 1005 15.15 -53.63 -12.55
C VAL A 1005 14.16 -52.75 -13.32
N ASN A 1006 13.13 -53.37 -13.91
CA ASN A 1006 12.12 -52.70 -14.72
C ASN A 1006 10.83 -52.56 -13.90
N VAL A 1007 10.56 -51.37 -13.38
CA VAL A 1007 9.36 -51.06 -12.62
C VAL A 1007 8.26 -50.61 -13.58
N VAL A 1008 7.18 -51.37 -13.70
CA VAL A 1008 6.10 -51.13 -14.68
C VAL A 1008 4.89 -50.51 -13.99
N PHE A 1009 4.37 -49.43 -14.58
CA PHE A 1009 3.21 -48.68 -14.11
C PHE A 1009 1.98 -48.92 -15.00
N ASN A 1010 0.78 -48.69 -14.46
CA ASN A 1010 -0.47 -48.85 -15.19
C ASN A 1010 -0.71 -47.77 -16.26
N GLN A 1011 0.08 -46.69 -16.26
CA GLN A 1011 0.02 -45.60 -17.24
C GLN A 1011 1.42 -45.12 -17.63
N LYS A 1012 1.49 -44.32 -18.70
CA LYS A 1012 2.76 -43.74 -19.15
C LYS A 1012 3.22 -42.69 -18.15
N LEU A 1013 4.54 -42.52 -18.04
CA LEU A 1013 5.18 -41.59 -17.12
C LEU A 1013 5.83 -40.41 -17.86
N ASP A 1014 6.12 -39.32 -17.13
CA ASP A 1014 6.87 -38.19 -17.69
C ASP A 1014 8.34 -38.58 -17.92
N THR A 1015 8.76 -38.56 -19.19
CA THR A 1015 10.13 -38.86 -19.63
C THR A 1015 11.07 -37.67 -19.56
N ALA A 1016 10.57 -36.45 -19.28
CA ALA A 1016 11.39 -35.24 -19.19
C ALA A 1016 12.21 -35.14 -17.90
N ILE A 1017 11.89 -35.95 -16.89
CA ILE A 1017 12.49 -35.88 -15.55
C ILE A 1017 13.20 -37.18 -15.15
N ASN A 1018 13.69 -37.96 -16.12
CA ASN A 1018 14.28 -39.29 -15.91
C ASN A 1018 15.23 -39.39 -14.70
N ASN A 1019 16.15 -38.44 -14.51
CA ASN A 1019 17.14 -38.47 -13.42
C ASN A 1019 16.55 -38.26 -12.02
N GLN A 1020 15.31 -37.75 -11.91
CA GLN A 1020 14.64 -37.48 -10.63
C GLN A 1020 14.01 -38.73 -10.02
N TYR A 1021 13.84 -39.81 -10.78
CA TYR A 1021 13.29 -41.06 -10.24
C TYR A 1021 14.32 -41.90 -9.48
N ILE A 1022 15.60 -41.51 -9.48
CA ILE A 1022 16.70 -42.37 -9.01
C ILE A 1022 16.59 -42.74 -7.53
N ASP A 1023 16.00 -41.87 -6.71
CA ASP A 1023 15.81 -42.04 -5.27
C ASP A 1023 14.34 -42.21 -4.84
N ASP A 1024 13.41 -42.33 -5.80
CA ASP A 1024 11.98 -42.55 -5.55
C ASP A 1024 11.70 -43.88 -4.83
N PHE A 1025 12.57 -44.88 -5.04
CA PHE A 1025 12.36 -46.23 -4.54
C PHE A 1025 13.57 -46.80 -3.82
N VAL A 1026 13.28 -47.65 -2.83
CA VAL A 1026 14.22 -48.51 -2.13
C VAL A 1026 14.13 -49.91 -2.73
N PHE A 1027 15.24 -50.38 -3.29
CA PHE A 1027 15.36 -51.70 -3.89
C PHE A 1027 15.98 -52.66 -2.88
N THR A 1028 15.32 -53.78 -2.59
CA THR A 1028 15.81 -54.80 -1.67
C THR A 1028 15.75 -56.17 -2.34
N ASN A 1029 16.88 -56.86 -2.43
CA ASN A 1029 16.91 -58.23 -2.93
C ASN A 1029 16.23 -59.16 -1.93
N VAL A 1030 15.17 -59.87 -2.35
CA VAL A 1030 14.32 -60.68 -1.46
C VAL A 1030 15.09 -61.87 -0.89
N THR A 1031 15.99 -62.48 -1.68
CA THR A 1031 16.77 -63.66 -1.28
C THR A 1031 17.85 -63.32 -0.25
N THR A 1032 18.54 -62.18 -0.43
CA THR A 1032 19.70 -61.81 0.39
C THR A 1032 19.38 -60.77 1.47
N GLY A 1033 18.24 -60.08 1.37
CA GLY A 1033 17.85 -58.96 2.24
C GLY A 1033 18.68 -57.68 2.02
N LYS A 1034 19.55 -57.63 1.02
CA LYS A 1034 20.45 -56.50 0.78
C LYS A 1034 19.72 -55.35 0.07
N THR A 1035 19.84 -54.14 0.61
CA THR A 1035 19.41 -52.90 -0.05
C THR A 1035 20.38 -52.55 -1.19
N LEU A 1036 19.83 -52.14 -2.33
CA LEU A 1036 20.53 -51.84 -3.56
C LEU A 1036 20.31 -50.36 -3.91
N SER A 1037 21.32 -49.73 -4.48
CA SER A 1037 21.26 -48.34 -4.93
C SER A 1037 21.47 -48.27 -6.43
N PRO A 1038 20.50 -47.71 -7.19
CA PRO A 1038 20.66 -47.56 -8.64
C PRO A 1038 21.75 -46.54 -8.97
N SER A 1039 22.53 -46.82 -10.02
CA SER A 1039 23.55 -45.92 -10.55
C SER A 1039 23.00 -44.92 -11.58
N SER A 1040 21.89 -45.27 -12.23
CA SER A 1040 21.19 -44.40 -13.18
C SER A 1040 19.78 -44.91 -13.42
N VAL A 1041 18.90 -44.06 -13.95
CA VAL A 1041 17.51 -44.39 -14.24
C VAL A 1041 17.10 -43.83 -15.60
N SER A 1042 16.18 -44.50 -16.29
CA SER A 1042 15.58 -44.03 -17.54
C SER A 1042 14.12 -44.45 -17.61
N VAL A 1043 13.27 -43.64 -18.25
CA VAL A 1043 11.86 -43.97 -18.46
C VAL A 1043 11.61 -44.35 -19.91
N ASP A 1044 10.90 -45.46 -20.11
CA ASP A 1044 10.41 -45.96 -21.40
C ASP A 1044 8.91 -46.25 -21.32
N GLY A 1045 8.11 -45.27 -21.76
CA GLY A 1045 6.65 -45.36 -21.74
C GLY A 1045 6.09 -45.53 -20.33
N LYS A 1046 5.63 -46.74 -20.00
CA LYS A 1046 5.08 -47.10 -18.67
C LYS A 1046 6.14 -47.71 -17.73
N THR A 1047 7.38 -47.86 -18.19
CA THR A 1047 8.42 -48.58 -17.45
C THR A 1047 9.52 -47.64 -17.00
N VAL A 1048 9.89 -47.69 -15.73
CA VAL A 1048 11.11 -47.06 -15.21
C VAL A 1048 12.19 -48.12 -15.09
N VAL A 1049 13.27 -47.93 -15.83
CA VAL A 1049 14.41 -48.84 -15.90
C VAL A 1049 15.50 -48.33 -14.97
N TYR A 1050 15.69 -48.99 -13.85
CA TYR A 1050 16.77 -48.72 -12.90
C TYR A 1050 17.98 -49.56 -13.24
N LYS A 1051 19.13 -48.92 -13.43
CA LYS A 1051 20.41 -49.60 -13.68
C LYS A 1051 21.25 -49.61 -12.42
N PHE A 1052 21.92 -50.73 -12.19
CA PHE A 1052 22.81 -50.98 -11.07
C PHE A 1052 24.20 -51.36 -11.61
N SER A 1053 25.20 -51.30 -10.73
CA SER A 1053 26.55 -51.78 -11.06
C SER A 1053 26.51 -53.26 -11.45
N ALA A 1054 27.36 -53.69 -12.39
CA ALA A 1054 27.41 -55.09 -12.80
C ALA A 1054 27.69 -56.03 -11.60
N SER A 1055 27.03 -57.19 -11.57
CA SER A 1055 27.10 -58.17 -10.49
C SER A 1055 26.49 -57.70 -9.15
N SER A 1056 25.50 -56.78 -9.21
CA SER A 1056 24.74 -56.36 -8.02
C SER A 1056 23.74 -57.43 -7.55
N PHE A 1057 23.28 -58.29 -8.46
CA PHE A 1057 22.36 -59.41 -8.21
C PHE A 1057 22.41 -60.46 -9.36
N ASP A 1058 21.90 -61.66 -9.12
CA ASP A 1058 21.85 -62.72 -10.13
C ASP A 1058 20.60 -62.58 -11.02
N ALA A 1059 20.69 -63.05 -12.28
CA ALA A 1059 19.54 -63.04 -13.19
C ALA A 1059 18.38 -63.87 -12.62
N GLY A 1060 17.19 -63.28 -12.52
CA GLY A 1060 16.01 -63.93 -11.95
C GLY A 1060 15.84 -63.78 -10.44
N ASP A 1061 16.72 -63.04 -9.76
CA ASP A 1061 16.47 -62.61 -8.38
C ASP A 1061 15.20 -61.75 -8.30
N ARG A 1062 14.41 -61.93 -7.24
CA ARG A 1062 13.25 -61.09 -6.93
C ARG A 1062 13.71 -59.85 -6.17
N ILE A 1063 13.43 -58.67 -6.72
CA ILE A 1063 13.75 -57.39 -6.09
C ILE A 1063 12.46 -56.77 -5.59
N LYS A 1064 12.36 -56.59 -4.28
CA LYS A 1064 11.30 -55.81 -3.66
C LYS A 1064 11.58 -54.33 -3.89
N VAL A 1065 10.61 -53.61 -4.40
CA VAL A 1065 10.65 -52.19 -4.71
C VAL A 1065 9.60 -51.52 -3.83
N ALA A 1066 10.08 -50.79 -2.83
CA ALA A 1066 9.22 -50.00 -1.95
C ALA A 1066 9.46 -48.52 -2.23
N ALA A 1067 8.43 -47.70 -2.08
CA ALA A 1067 8.61 -46.26 -2.13
C ALA A 1067 9.59 -45.76 -1.07
N SER A 1068 10.32 -44.68 -1.37
CA SER A 1068 11.22 -44.05 -0.40
C SER A 1068 10.45 -43.57 0.83
N SER A 1069 10.90 -43.93 2.03
CA SER A 1069 10.35 -43.37 3.28
C SER A 1069 10.53 -41.85 3.40
N ASN A 1070 11.40 -41.27 2.57
CA ASN A 1070 11.52 -39.83 2.43
C ASN A 1070 10.57 -39.34 1.33
N SER A 1071 9.39 -38.85 1.71
CA SER A 1071 8.40 -38.33 0.75
C SER A 1071 8.93 -37.17 -0.10
N SER A 1072 9.98 -36.46 0.33
CA SER A 1072 10.63 -35.42 -0.47
C SER A 1072 11.52 -35.96 -1.61
N SER A 1073 11.81 -37.25 -1.60
CA SER A 1073 12.61 -37.95 -2.62
C SER A 1073 11.74 -38.63 -3.67
N ILE A 1074 10.41 -38.43 -3.66
CA ILE A 1074 9.48 -39.17 -4.54
C ILE A 1074 8.93 -38.23 -5.59
N SER A 1075 9.32 -38.47 -6.84
CA SER A 1075 9.13 -37.57 -7.99
C SER A 1075 8.17 -38.14 -9.05
N ILE A 1076 7.49 -39.26 -8.80
CA ILE A 1076 6.61 -40.00 -9.72
C ILE A 1076 5.54 -39.11 -10.37
N ARG A 1077 5.49 -39.08 -11.71
CA ARG A 1077 4.51 -38.31 -12.50
C ARG A 1077 3.93 -39.10 -13.67
N SER A 1078 2.65 -38.89 -13.97
CA SER A 1078 2.00 -39.41 -15.18
C SER A 1078 2.54 -38.76 -16.45
N GLN A 1079 2.21 -39.30 -17.63
CA GLN A 1079 2.40 -38.59 -18.89
C GLN A 1079 1.45 -37.39 -18.97
N LYS A 1080 1.90 -36.33 -19.63
CA LYS A 1080 1.12 -35.13 -19.94
C LYS A 1080 -0.24 -35.49 -20.55
N HIS A 1081 -1.33 -35.01 -19.93
CA HIS A 1081 -2.69 -35.20 -20.44
C HIS A 1081 -2.99 -34.28 -21.63
N ASP A 1082 -4.15 -34.51 -22.27
CA ASP A 1082 -4.67 -33.71 -23.38
C ASP A 1082 -4.82 -32.21 -23.02
N ASN A 1083 -4.94 -31.87 -21.73
CA ASN A 1083 -4.98 -30.51 -21.19
C ASN A 1083 -3.61 -29.99 -20.70
N ALA A 1084 -2.53 -30.65 -21.10
CA ALA A 1084 -1.16 -30.29 -20.76
C ALA A 1084 -0.73 -30.42 -19.28
N ALA A 1085 -1.55 -31.00 -18.39
CA ALA A 1085 -1.19 -31.20 -16.99
C ALA A 1085 -0.44 -32.53 -16.76
N TYR A 1086 0.45 -32.54 -15.76
CA TYR A 1086 1.04 -33.73 -15.13
C TYR A 1086 0.55 -33.79 -13.70
N THR A 1087 0.45 -34.97 -13.08
CA THR A 1087 0.25 -34.99 -11.64
C THR A 1087 1.14 -35.96 -10.89
N THR A 1088 1.53 -35.50 -9.71
CA THR A 1088 2.50 -36.12 -8.82
C THR A 1088 1.83 -37.20 -8.01
N TYR A 1089 2.41 -38.40 -8.03
CA TYR A 1089 2.00 -39.48 -7.15
C TYR A 1089 2.88 -39.47 -5.91
N SER A 1090 2.23 -39.35 -4.75
CA SER A 1090 2.84 -39.62 -3.45
C SER A 1090 2.35 -41.01 -3.01
N PRO A 1091 3.24 -41.96 -2.76
CA PRO A 1091 2.88 -43.31 -2.33
C PRO A 1091 2.13 -43.29 -1.00
N SER A 1092 1.17 -44.21 -0.87
CA SER A 1092 0.40 -44.42 0.36
C SER A 1092 1.29 -44.98 1.48
N SER A 1093 0.79 -45.00 2.72
CA SER A 1093 1.45 -45.71 3.84
C SER A 1093 1.70 -47.18 3.52
N ASP A 1094 0.87 -47.77 2.67
CA ASP A 1094 0.89 -49.18 2.34
C ASP A 1094 1.96 -49.46 1.27
N ASP A 1095 2.13 -48.56 0.30
CA ASP A 1095 3.23 -48.54 -0.68
C ASP A 1095 4.61 -48.35 -0.01
N LEU A 1096 4.65 -47.60 1.10
CA LEU A 1096 5.84 -47.43 1.94
C LEU A 1096 6.15 -48.67 2.79
N SER A 1097 5.13 -49.49 3.09
CA SER A 1097 5.26 -50.72 3.88
C SER A 1097 5.52 -51.98 3.04
N GLY A 1098 5.31 -51.89 1.72
CA GLY A 1098 5.55 -52.95 0.73
C GLY A 1098 4.67 -54.18 0.95
N TYR A 1099 3.36 -54.02 0.80
CA TYR A 1099 2.38 -55.11 0.94
C TYR A 1099 1.99 -55.73 -0.42
N VAL A 1100 1.58 -57.00 -0.38
CA VAL A 1100 1.26 -57.84 -1.54
C VAL A 1100 -0.21 -57.69 -1.93
N ILE A 1101 -0.49 -57.40 -3.21
CA ILE A 1101 -1.84 -57.53 -3.79
C ILE A 1101 -2.04 -59.00 -4.18
N GLY A 1102 -2.88 -59.70 -3.41
CA GLY A 1102 -3.39 -61.03 -3.75
C GLY A 1102 -2.70 -62.20 -3.02
N ASP A 1103 -3.50 -62.88 -2.19
CA ASP A 1103 -3.51 -64.34 -2.03
C ASP A 1103 -4.95 -64.83 -2.27
#